data_AF-C5A4J4-F1
#
_entry.id   AF-C5A4J4-F1
#
_cell.length_a   1.000
_cell.length_b   1.000
_cell.length_c   1.000
_cell.angle_alpha   90.00
_cell.angle_beta   90.00
_cell.angle_gamma   90.00
#
_symmetry.space_group_name_H-M   'P 1'
#
loop_
_entity.id
_entity.type
_entity.pdbx_description
1 polymer ?
#
loop_
_entity_poly.entity_id
_entity_poly.type
_entity_poly.pdbx_seq_one_letter_code
_entity_poly.pdbx_strand_id
1 'polypeptide(L)'
;MRPVSFFSIFKKRAEEEQEKQKKRGDWRSFTSIALMLMLLVSVYAEPVAAWPGEGLFSSVGDALSSVGDAVSSAAHAVVDNIEGGIAGALAGAATGAMVGSAVPGIGTAIGAGVGALVGFVGGVYAEYKAKQTIHEITHPGGPGVGISYEGINATKDDLSKNSDLLKNYQIVDNAQSKAYSELAELLAKLATKQTEYSLHMTGSTGNIQLKLFGPDEIRGFSAFPVKLRILTSADPIERNVIHLKKITMYVINPDTGTAYYTYTKTFTGNETSLNGGAYEITTFLKVPDKYDYDVVQAIQTGQITQDLINKLKNAETPQFEIFVEVDAVKEDWSLDSNGNWVHVRDIPLSVEAQTVSVYTHVTASRDVVLFQTGLNASLPSDMANLVMGKFAPFIAEQWGGISDVIVRPYATPVHVADSAATWKFFVAPNHGFLTMFDKSPEVYDDFEVFAIRVLQGGSFELADRRTNSLGDLSGETVKEAYGITKYTTGSDVVNYRVYALGLIWIKRDDGTKIPVWVLVQPHMTVLDMEKLALDDTRIQRILPIFDDKKITETELQTLKAELDSVKQDIQEKIQAAEQLKKMAEANGNTEAAEYADRAIKYYQLELKMLDQATQTEDAQLALNYLNAAKKYEYAGDFEKQAADKAYKGDSEGAKALDSQAQEYKKAGDDYVPHFSVGGLADTILGNLKDPKYLALLAVLLIGGYYLFGRMGAMVGAAIWFALVIGIPALKALVAWLGTKL
;
A
#
# COMPACT_ATOMS: atom_id res chain seq x y z
N MET A 1 34.12 -46.64 -9.73
CA MET A 1 35.14 -45.88 -8.98
C MET A 1 35.53 -44.64 -9.76
N ARG A 2 35.09 -43.46 -9.29
CA ARG A 2 35.56 -42.11 -9.63
C ARG A 2 35.50 -41.31 -8.32
N PRO A 3 36.48 -40.44 -8.00
CA PRO A 3 36.57 -39.85 -6.68
C PRO A 3 35.56 -38.70 -6.54
N VAL A 4 34.74 -38.78 -5.49
CA VAL A 4 33.84 -37.69 -5.08
C VAL A 4 34.70 -36.64 -4.38
N SER A 5 34.78 -35.45 -4.94
CA SER A 5 35.54 -34.32 -4.41
C SER A 5 34.89 -33.77 -3.12
N PHE A 6 35.58 -33.98 -2.00
CA PHE A 6 35.25 -33.51 -0.66
C PHE A 6 35.16 -31.97 -0.54
N PHE A 7 35.61 -31.23 -1.56
CA PHE A 7 35.62 -29.76 -1.57
C PHE A 7 34.30 -29.11 -2.08
N SER A 8 33.41 -29.86 -2.74
CA SER A 8 32.13 -29.30 -3.23
C SER A 8 31.07 -29.11 -2.15
N ILE A 9 31.14 -29.91 -1.08
CA ILE A 9 30.20 -29.86 0.06
C ILE A 9 30.52 -28.69 1.00
N PHE A 10 31.81 -28.32 1.15
CA PHE A 10 32.21 -27.17 1.97
C PHE A 10 31.93 -25.83 1.29
N LYS A 11 32.03 -25.75 -0.04
CA LYS A 11 31.71 -24.52 -0.77
C LYS A 11 30.19 -24.21 -0.75
N LYS A 12 29.36 -25.25 -0.86
CA LYS A 12 27.89 -25.11 -0.78
C LYS A 12 27.38 -24.74 0.62
N ARG A 13 28.09 -25.15 1.69
CA ARG A 13 27.80 -24.74 3.07
C ARG A 13 28.22 -23.31 3.40
N ALA A 14 29.33 -22.83 2.84
CA ALA A 14 29.79 -21.45 3.05
C ALA A 14 28.89 -20.43 2.32
N GLU A 15 28.37 -20.78 1.14
CA GLU A 15 27.41 -19.95 0.39
C GLU A 15 26.01 -19.95 1.06
N GLU A 16 25.54 -21.08 1.63
CA GLU A 16 24.29 -21.14 2.41
C GLU A 16 24.39 -20.42 3.77
N GLU A 17 25.56 -20.35 4.41
CA GLU A 17 25.75 -19.59 5.66
C GLU A 17 25.86 -18.08 5.42
N GLN A 18 26.42 -17.63 4.29
CA GLN A 18 26.42 -16.21 3.91
C GLN A 18 25.03 -15.71 3.52
N GLU A 19 24.20 -16.55 2.89
CA GLU A 19 22.82 -16.19 2.53
C GLU A 19 21.87 -16.20 3.74
N LYS A 20 22.12 -17.07 4.74
CA LYS A 20 21.40 -17.06 6.03
C LYS A 20 21.80 -15.93 6.97
N GLN A 21 23.02 -15.38 6.86
CA GLN A 21 23.43 -14.20 7.62
C GLN A 21 22.91 -12.88 7.01
N LYS A 22 22.78 -12.79 5.67
CA LYS A 22 22.17 -11.62 5.02
C LYS A 22 20.65 -11.48 5.26
N LYS A 23 19.94 -12.58 5.56
CA LYS A 23 18.49 -12.57 5.84
C LYS A 23 18.12 -12.46 7.33
N ARG A 24 19.08 -12.24 8.25
CA ARG A 24 18.81 -12.15 9.70
C ARG A 24 19.11 -10.79 10.35
N GLY A 25 19.46 -9.77 9.56
CA GLY A 25 19.88 -8.47 10.07
C GLY A 25 18.78 -7.47 10.45
N ASP A 26 17.56 -7.56 9.91
CA ASP A 26 16.69 -6.36 9.89
C ASP A 26 15.27 -6.52 10.47
N TRP A 27 14.95 -7.66 11.11
CA TRP A 27 13.58 -7.92 11.58
C TRP A 27 13.40 -7.97 13.11
N ARG A 28 14.47 -7.80 13.89
CA ARG A 28 14.42 -7.88 15.38
C ARG A 28 14.38 -6.53 16.11
N SER A 29 14.66 -5.42 15.43
CA SER A 29 14.56 -4.07 16.01
C SER A 29 13.11 -3.59 16.11
N PHE A 30 12.26 -3.86 15.11
CA PHE A 30 10.86 -3.42 15.10
C PHE A 30 9.93 -4.23 16.03
N THR A 31 10.14 -5.55 16.18
CA THR A 31 9.32 -6.39 17.07
C THR A 31 9.62 -6.17 18.55
N SER A 32 10.86 -5.78 18.91
CA SER A 32 11.23 -5.53 20.31
C SER A 32 10.66 -4.22 20.87
N ILE A 33 10.51 -3.18 20.02
CA ILE A 33 9.89 -1.89 20.39
C ILE A 33 8.38 -2.07 20.59
N ALA A 34 7.70 -2.85 19.74
CA ALA A 34 6.28 -3.17 19.90
C ALA A 34 5.99 -4.03 21.16
N LEU A 35 6.86 -5.01 21.48
CA LEU A 35 6.78 -5.80 22.71
C LEU A 35 7.08 -4.96 23.97
N MET A 36 8.00 -4.01 23.91
CA MET A 36 8.24 -3.04 25.00
C MET A 36 7.02 -2.15 25.26
N LEU A 37 6.36 -1.65 24.20
CA LEU A 37 5.15 -0.83 24.32
C LEU A 37 3.98 -1.62 24.91
N MET A 38 3.80 -2.90 24.55
CA MET A 38 2.76 -3.75 25.15
C MET A 38 3.04 -4.12 26.62
N LEU A 39 4.32 -4.26 27.01
CA LEU A 39 4.72 -4.51 28.40
C LEU A 39 4.62 -3.26 29.29
N LEU A 40 4.76 -2.05 28.74
CA LEU A 40 4.58 -0.80 29.49
C LEU A 40 3.10 -0.48 29.74
N VAL A 41 2.21 -0.84 28.81
CA VAL A 41 0.75 -0.65 28.95
C VAL A 41 0.14 -1.61 29.98
N SER A 42 0.74 -2.79 30.20
CA SER A 42 0.22 -3.79 31.15
C SER A 42 0.65 -3.55 32.61
N VAL A 43 1.55 -2.61 32.89
CA VAL A 43 2.02 -2.30 34.26
C VAL A 43 1.24 -1.14 34.91
N TYR A 44 0.42 -0.39 34.18
CA TYR A 44 -0.33 0.76 34.72
C TYR A 44 -1.85 0.64 34.66
N ALA A 45 -2.40 -0.51 34.26
CA ALA A 45 -3.84 -0.75 34.27
C ALA A 45 -4.25 -1.61 35.47
N GLU A 46 -4.38 -1.01 36.65
CA GLU A 46 -5.28 -1.53 37.68
C GLU A 46 -6.64 -0.80 37.60
N PRO A 47 -7.77 -1.52 37.70
CA PRO A 47 -9.09 -0.96 37.44
C PRO A 47 -9.62 -0.23 38.67
N VAL A 48 -9.75 1.09 38.61
CA VAL A 48 -10.58 1.83 39.57
C VAL A 48 -12.00 1.92 39.02
N ALA A 49 -12.86 1.01 39.47
CA ALA A 49 -14.30 1.16 39.36
C ALA A 49 -14.93 1.00 40.75
N ALA A 50 -15.38 2.12 41.35
CA ALA A 50 -16.60 2.18 42.17
C ALA A 50 -16.93 3.62 42.61
N TRP A 51 -18.22 3.96 42.48
CA TRP A 51 -19.03 5.03 43.11
C TRP A 51 -19.25 6.40 42.39
N PRO A 52 -20.44 7.03 42.55
CA PRO A 52 -21.11 7.88 41.59
C PRO A 52 -21.35 9.28 42.19
N GLY A 53 -21.95 10.18 41.42
CA GLY A 53 -22.56 11.40 41.97
C GLY A 53 -21.91 12.68 41.48
N GLU A 54 -22.58 13.29 40.51
CA GLU A 54 -22.83 14.74 40.36
C GLU A 54 -21.81 15.66 41.06
N GLY A 55 -20.79 16.06 40.31
CA GLY A 55 -19.77 17.03 40.74
C GLY A 55 -18.58 17.16 39.80
N LEU A 56 -18.44 16.27 38.81
CA LEU A 56 -17.23 16.16 37.99
C LEU A 56 -17.07 17.24 36.91
N PHE A 57 -18.15 17.88 36.44
CA PHE A 57 -18.06 18.78 35.27
C PHE A 57 -17.61 20.21 35.60
N SER A 58 -17.66 20.65 36.85
CA SER A 58 -17.06 21.94 37.25
C SER A 58 -15.57 21.80 37.55
N SER A 59 -15.14 20.69 38.18
CA SER A 59 -13.73 20.43 38.45
C SER A 59 -12.91 20.12 37.20
N VAL A 60 -13.54 19.60 36.13
CA VAL A 60 -12.89 19.42 34.82
C VAL A 60 -12.76 20.75 34.08
N GLY A 61 -13.73 21.68 34.23
CA GLY A 61 -13.66 23.04 33.69
C GLY A 61 -12.55 23.88 34.34
N ASP A 62 -12.44 23.84 35.67
CA ASP A 62 -11.40 24.55 36.42
C ASP A 62 -10.00 23.91 36.24
N ALA A 63 -9.94 22.59 36.03
CA ALA A 63 -8.71 21.91 35.66
C ALA A 63 -8.28 22.26 34.21
N LEU A 64 -9.21 22.36 33.26
CA LEU A 64 -8.92 22.75 31.88
C LEU A 64 -8.50 24.22 31.74
N SER A 65 -9.07 25.14 32.53
CA SER A 65 -8.63 26.54 32.53
C SER A 65 -7.27 26.72 33.21
N SER A 66 -6.99 25.98 34.30
CA SER A 66 -5.67 26.01 34.94
C SER A 66 -4.57 25.37 34.08
N VAL A 67 -4.92 24.37 33.26
CA VAL A 67 -4.04 23.80 32.21
C VAL A 67 -3.87 24.79 31.07
N GLY A 68 -4.90 25.54 30.66
CA GLY A 68 -4.81 26.61 29.67
C GLY A 68 -3.86 27.74 30.09
N ASP A 69 -3.94 28.18 31.35
CA ASP A 69 -3.06 29.21 31.90
C ASP A 69 -1.62 28.70 32.10
N ALA A 70 -1.45 27.42 32.50
CA ALA A 70 -0.14 26.79 32.60
C ALA A 70 0.51 26.54 31.22
N VAL A 71 -0.28 26.20 30.20
CA VAL A 71 0.16 26.04 28.80
C VAL A 71 0.52 27.39 28.19
N SER A 72 -0.26 28.45 28.45
CA SER A 72 0.07 29.83 28.00
C SER A 72 1.33 30.36 28.70
N SER A 73 1.51 30.08 29.99
CA SER A 73 2.69 30.51 30.76
C SER A 73 3.95 29.73 30.38
N ALA A 74 3.82 28.43 30.09
CA ALA A 74 4.93 27.60 29.61
C ALA A 74 5.29 27.92 28.15
N ALA A 75 4.31 28.24 27.30
CA ALA A 75 4.55 28.71 25.93
C ALA A 75 5.29 30.05 25.92
N HIS A 76 4.93 31.00 26.80
CA HIS A 76 5.66 32.27 26.92
C HIS A 76 7.09 32.09 27.50
N ALA A 77 7.28 31.21 28.48
CA ALA A 77 8.61 30.93 29.05
C ALA A 77 9.56 30.20 28.08
N VAL A 78 9.02 29.40 27.15
CA VAL A 78 9.78 28.72 26.08
C VAL A 78 10.10 29.67 24.92
N VAL A 79 9.22 30.63 24.62
CA VAL A 79 9.47 31.68 23.60
C VAL A 79 10.54 32.67 24.07
N ASP A 80 10.63 32.96 25.36
CA ASP A 80 11.57 33.96 25.90
C ASP A 80 13.02 33.46 26.12
N ASN A 81 13.31 32.16 25.99
CA ASN A 81 14.66 31.59 26.27
C ASN A 81 15.16 30.57 25.23
N ILE A 82 14.98 30.86 23.93
CA ILE A 82 15.42 30.00 22.82
C ILE A 82 16.92 30.21 22.54
N GLU A 83 17.80 29.57 23.31
CA GLU A 83 19.21 29.36 22.95
C GLU A 83 19.66 27.93 23.35
N GLY A 84 19.59 26.95 22.43
CA GLY A 84 20.31 25.67 22.60
C GLY A 84 19.71 24.43 21.93
N GLY A 85 20.49 23.76 21.08
CA GLY A 85 20.13 22.55 20.32
C GLY A 85 20.44 21.20 20.94
N ILE A 86 19.75 20.18 20.39
CA ILE A 86 19.79 18.74 20.72
C ILE A 86 19.13 18.39 22.05
N ALA A 87 19.49 19.08 23.14
CA ALA A 87 18.77 18.94 24.42
C ALA A 87 17.32 19.44 24.30
N GLY A 88 17.08 20.51 23.51
CA GLY A 88 15.75 21.02 23.22
C GLY A 88 14.87 20.02 22.49
N ALA A 89 15.39 19.27 21.51
CA ALA A 89 14.62 18.31 20.71
C ALA A 89 14.18 17.10 21.54
N LEU A 90 15.07 16.58 22.38
CA LEU A 90 14.76 15.46 23.28
C LEU A 90 13.88 15.90 24.46
N ALA A 91 14.17 17.04 25.08
CA ALA A 91 13.36 17.59 26.17
C ALA A 91 11.98 18.04 25.68
N GLY A 92 11.92 18.64 24.48
CA GLY A 92 10.68 19.01 23.81
C GLY A 92 9.85 17.78 23.48
N ALA A 93 10.44 16.76 22.84
CA ALA A 93 9.74 15.51 22.56
C ALA A 93 9.22 14.81 23.82
N ALA A 94 10.00 14.79 24.90
CA ALA A 94 9.58 14.23 26.18
C ALA A 94 8.48 15.06 26.85
N THR A 95 8.59 16.39 26.82
CA THR A 95 7.60 17.31 27.41
C THR A 95 6.29 17.27 26.62
N GLY A 96 6.36 17.27 25.30
CA GLY A 96 5.18 17.12 24.45
C GLY A 96 4.55 15.74 24.56
N ALA A 97 5.34 14.66 24.69
CA ALA A 97 4.80 13.33 24.99
C ALA A 97 4.06 13.27 26.35
N MET A 98 4.56 13.99 27.36
CA MET A 98 3.93 14.13 28.68
C MET A 98 2.69 15.03 28.69
N VAL A 99 2.63 16.07 27.85
CA VAL A 99 1.41 16.89 27.68
C VAL A 99 0.35 16.12 26.89
N GLY A 100 0.78 15.37 25.89
CA GLY A 100 -0.06 14.54 25.04
C GLY A 100 -0.61 13.27 25.71
N SER A 101 -0.06 12.83 26.84
CA SER A 101 -0.55 11.65 27.57
C SER A 101 -1.84 11.88 28.36
N ALA A 102 -2.39 13.10 28.37
CA ALA A 102 -3.72 13.38 28.90
C ALA A 102 -4.85 12.74 28.08
N VAL A 103 -4.59 12.34 26.82
CA VAL A 103 -5.50 11.57 25.95
C VAL A 103 -4.75 10.34 25.43
N PRO A 104 -4.99 9.13 25.99
CA PRO A 104 -4.22 7.93 25.65
C PRO A 104 -4.32 7.54 24.17
N GLY A 105 -3.19 7.30 23.52
CA GLY A 105 -3.09 6.71 22.17
C GLY A 105 -2.72 7.69 21.05
N ILE A 106 -3.35 8.87 21.00
CA ILE A 106 -3.17 9.84 19.89
C ILE A 106 -2.38 11.07 20.34
N GLY A 107 -2.61 11.57 21.56
CA GLY A 107 -1.96 12.78 22.06
C GLY A 107 -0.44 12.62 22.29
N THR A 108 0.01 11.44 22.74
CA THR A 108 1.43 11.18 23.03
C THR A 108 2.31 11.21 21.77
N ALA A 109 1.80 10.73 20.63
CA ALA A 109 2.53 10.75 19.36
C ALA A 109 2.59 12.16 18.74
N ILE A 110 1.50 12.91 18.83
CA ILE A 110 1.42 14.30 18.33
C ILE A 110 2.29 15.23 19.20
N GLY A 111 2.19 15.10 20.51
CA GLY A 111 2.98 15.88 21.46
C GLY A 111 4.48 15.60 21.34
N ALA A 112 4.87 14.33 21.20
CA ALA A 112 6.26 13.98 20.94
C ALA A 112 6.79 14.58 19.61
N GLY A 113 5.96 14.60 18.56
CA GLY A 113 6.30 15.18 17.27
C GLY A 113 6.47 16.70 17.30
N VAL A 114 5.54 17.43 17.91
CA VAL A 114 5.60 18.90 18.05
C VAL A 114 6.78 19.32 18.94
N GLY A 115 6.98 18.61 20.03
CA GLY A 115 8.09 18.85 20.96
C GLY A 115 9.47 18.60 20.34
N ALA A 116 9.62 17.54 19.53
CA ALA A 116 10.85 17.28 18.78
C ALA A 116 11.14 18.38 17.76
N LEU A 117 10.11 18.91 17.11
CA LEU A 117 10.22 19.95 16.10
C LEU A 117 10.63 21.31 16.68
N VAL A 118 10.01 21.74 17.79
CA VAL A 118 10.36 23.01 18.50
C VAL A 118 11.79 22.95 19.04
N GLY A 119 12.18 21.79 19.56
CA GLY A 119 13.53 21.59 20.07
C GLY A 119 14.62 21.42 19.00
N PHE A 120 14.25 21.03 17.78
CA PHE A 120 15.11 21.08 16.60
C PHE A 120 15.32 22.52 16.13
N VAL A 121 14.28 23.37 16.21
CA VAL A 121 14.33 24.80 15.85
C VAL A 121 15.33 25.57 16.73
N GLY A 122 15.38 25.30 18.05
CA GLY A 122 16.38 25.91 18.95
C GLY A 122 17.83 25.48 18.68
N GLY A 123 18.05 24.38 17.95
CA GLY A 123 19.37 23.84 17.69
C GLY A 123 20.07 24.32 16.44
N VAL A 124 19.30 24.65 15.41
CA VAL A 124 19.85 25.21 14.17
C VAL A 124 20.35 26.65 14.39
N TYR A 125 19.74 27.40 15.33
CA TYR A 125 20.20 28.75 15.71
C TYR A 125 21.52 28.72 16.51
N ALA A 126 21.72 27.69 17.36
CA ALA A 126 22.97 27.47 18.08
C ALA A 126 24.11 27.03 17.14
N GLU A 127 23.80 26.33 16.04
CA GLU A 127 24.78 25.91 15.03
C GLU A 127 25.39 27.11 14.28
N TYR A 128 24.63 28.21 14.11
CA TYR A 128 25.12 29.45 13.50
C TYR A 128 26.14 30.17 14.39
N LYS A 129 25.87 30.29 15.71
CA LYS A 129 26.86 30.82 16.68
C LYS A 129 28.05 29.86 16.86
N ALA A 130 27.82 28.55 16.85
CA ALA A 130 28.89 27.56 16.95
C ALA A 130 29.82 27.57 15.72
N LYS A 131 29.30 27.78 14.50
CA LYS A 131 30.13 27.96 13.29
C LYS A 131 30.98 29.23 13.36
N GLN A 132 30.49 30.33 13.93
CA GLN A 132 31.30 31.53 14.17
C GLN A 132 32.39 31.29 15.22
N THR A 133 32.07 30.63 16.35
CA THR A 133 33.06 30.32 17.40
C THR A 133 34.08 29.25 16.94
N ILE A 134 33.68 28.29 16.12
CA ILE A 134 34.58 27.27 15.56
C ILE A 134 35.48 27.88 14.47
N HIS A 135 34.97 28.81 13.66
CA HIS A 135 35.77 29.49 12.64
C HIS A 135 36.90 30.35 13.25
N GLU A 136 36.69 30.93 14.44
CA GLU A 136 37.73 31.63 15.20
C GLU A 136 38.75 30.68 15.88
N ILE A 137 38.36 29.42 16.16
CA ILE A 137 39.22 28.43 16.84
C ILE A 137 40.05 27.59 15.85
N THR A 138 39.60 27.41 14.60
CA THR A 138 40.29 26.59 13.59
C THR A 138 41.10 27.42 12.60
N HIS A 139 42.32 27.79 13.00
CA HIS A 139 43.42 28.01 12.05
C HIS A 139 43.83 26.68 11.37
N PRO A 140 44.43 26.73 10.16
CA PRO A 140 44.61 25.55 9.32
C PRO A 140 45.64 24.57 9.92
N GLY A 141 45.17 23.37 10.28
CA GLY A 141 46.03 22.27 10.78
C GLY A 141 45.38 21.30 11.78
N GLY A 142 44.16 21.54 12.26
CA GLY A 142 43.45 20.64 13.18
C GLY A 142 42.55 19.60 12.48
N PRO A 143 42.29 18.42 13.10
CA PRO A 143 41.52 17.34 12.50
C PRO A 143 40.05 17.76 12.36
N GLY A 144 39.62 17.97 11.12
CA GLY A 144 38.24 18.32 10.80
C GLY A 144 37.28 17.23 11.26
N VAL A 145 36.29 17.60 12.07
CA VAL A 145 35.13 16.76 12.34
C VAL A 145 34.24 16.86 11.11
N GLY A 146 34.28 15.85 10.25
CA GLY A 146 33.38 15.75 9.10
C GLY A 146 31.97 15.39 9.58
N ILE A 147 31.03 16.32 9.41
CA ILE A 147 29.60 16.02 9.48
C ILE A 147 29.22 15.46 8.11
N SER A 148 28.75 14.22 8.01
CA SER A 148 28.23 13.69 6.74
C SER A 148 26.83 14.23 6.50
N TYR A 149 26.65 14.95 5.40
CA TYR A 149 25.37 15.41 4.90
C TYR A 149 24.77 14.31 4.01
N GLU A 150 23.68 13.67 4.45
CA GLU A 150 22.95 12.65 3.66
C GLU A 150 21.75 13.23 2.88
N GLY A 151 21.64 14.57 2.74
CA GLY A 151 20.61 15.19 1.90
C GLY A 151 20.94 15.08 0.40
N ILE A 152 19.93 14.84 -0.43
CA ILE A 152 20.09 14.85 -1.90
C ILE A 152 20.19 16.31 -2.37
N ASN A 153 21.09 16.59 -3.30
CA ASN A 153 21.19 17.93 -3.91
C ASN A 153 20.08 18.12 -4.94
N ALA A 154 19.22 19.11 -4.71
CA ALA A 154 18.23 19.55 -5.67
C ALA A 154 18.89 20.16 -6.91
N THR A 155 18.26 19.96 -8.06
CA THR A 155 18.64 20.60 -9.32
C THR A 155 17.62 21.68 -9.70
N LYS A 156 17.99 22.55 -10.65
CA LYS A 156 17.04 23.53 -11.21
C LYS A 156 15.84 22.87 -11.88
N ASP A 157 16.03 21.68 -12.45
CA ASP A 157 14.96 20.89 -13.05
C ASP A 157 14.05 20.26 -11.99
N ASP A 158 14.54 19.97 -10.78
CA ASP A 158 13.68 19.51 -9.68
C ASP A 158 12.73 20.63 -9.22
N LEU A 159 13.22 21.87 -9.16
CA LEU A 159 12.39 23.02 -8.81
C LEU A 159 11.42 23.42 -9.92
N SER A 160 11.89 23.50 -11.17
CA SER A 160 11.10 24.01 -12.31
C SER A 160 10.26 22.98 -13.06
N LYS A 161 10.72 21.72 -13.10
CA LYS A 161 10.07 20.65 -13.85
C LYS A 161 9.63 19.49 -12.94
N ASN A 162 9.89 19.58 -11.64
CA ASN A 162 9.59 18.51 -10.69
C ASN A 162 10.18 17.15 -11.13
N SER A 163 11.38 17.16 -11.73
CA SER A 163 11.96 15.96 -12.35
C SER A 163 12.24 14.83 -11.35
N ASP A 164 12.42 15.18 -10.08
CA ASP A 164 12.50 14.29 -8.93
C ASP A 164 11.20 13.50 -8.72
N LEU A 165 10.06 14.19 -8.69
CA LEU A 165 8.75 13.57 -8.52
C LEU A 165 8.34 12.74 -9.74
N LEU A 166 8.49 13.28 -10.95
CA LEU A 166 8.03 12.63 -12.18
C LEU A 166 8.73 11.28 -12.42
N LYS A 167 9.97 11.11 -11.96
CA LYS A 167 10.70 9.83 -12.03
C LYS A 167 10.05 8.74 -11.18
N ASN A 168 9.49 9.10 -10.03
CA ASN A 168 8.92 8.14 -9.08
C ASN A 168 7.56 7.60 -9.56
N TYR A 169 6.79 8.40 -10.30
CA TYR A 169 5.45 8.03 -10.77
C TYR A 169 5.40 7.24 -12.07
N GLN A 170 6.56 6.81 -12.60
CA GLN A 170 6.65 5.95 -13.78
C GLN A 170 5.85 6.48 -14.99
N ILE A 171 5.92 7.79 -15.21
CA ILE A 171 5.21 8.47 -16.29
C ILE A 171 5.82 8.05 -17.63
N VAL A 172 4.96 7.68 -18.58
CA VAL A 172 5.34 7.13 -19.88
C VAL A 172 4.55 7.75 -21.02
N ASP A 173 5.19 7.90 -22.18
CA ASP A 173 4.51 8.36 -23.40
C ASP A 173 3.60 7.25 -23.97
N ASN A 174 3.96 5.98 -23.77
CA ASN A 174 3.17 4.83 -24.16
C ASN A 174 3.00 3.85 -22.97
N ALA A 175 1.78 3.75 -22.45
CA ALA A 175 1.46 2.88 -21.33
C ALA A 175 1.50 1.38 -21.66
N GLN A 176 1.35 1.00 -22.94
CA GLN A 176 1.15 -0.40 -23.34
C GLN A 176 2.35 -1.30 -22.97
N SER A 177 3.56 -0.92 -23.36
CA SER A 177 4.76 -1.75 -23.12
C SER A 177 5.04 -1.93 -21.63
N LYS A 178 4.83 -0.87 -20.84
CA LYS A 178 5.03 -0.89 -19.39
C LYS A 178 3.98 -1.76 -18.71
N ALA A 179 2.71 -1.58 -19.05
CA ALA A 179 1.62 -2.40 -18.53
C ALA A 179 1.83 -3.89 -18.84
N TYR A 180 2.28 -4.23 -20.05
CA TYR A 180 2.52 -5.61 -20.45
C TYR A 180 3.61 -6.27 -19.58
N SER A 181 4.70 -5.55 -19.31
CA SER A 181 5.76 -6.04 -18.43
C SER A 181 5.28 -6.24 -17.00
N GLU A 182 4.51 -5.30 -16.44
CA GLU A 182 3.97 -5.40 -15.08
C GLU A 182 2.98 -6.55 -14.95
N LEU A 183 2.08 -6.70 -15.93
CA LEU A 183 1.08 -7.77 -15.97
C LEU A 183 1.74 -9.14 -16.13
N ALA A 184 2.76 -9.27 -16.96
CA ALA A 184 3.52 -10.53 -17.10
C ALA A 184 4.22 -10.92 -15.79
N GLU A 185 4.84 -9.96 -15.09
CA GLU A 185 5.46 -10.21 -13.78
C GLU A 185 4.43 -10.64 -12.73
N LEU A 186 3.27 -9.97 -12.71
CA LEU A 186 2.20 -10.31 -11.78
C LEU A 186 1.59 -11.68 -12.08
N LEU A 187 1.29 -11.99 -13.33
CA LEU A 187 0.80 -13.31 -13.75
C LEU A 187 1.80 -14.43 -13.39
N ALA A 188 3.11 -14.18 -13.54
CA ALA A 188 4.13 -15.13 -13.11
C ALA A 188 4.13 -15.36 -11.59
N LYS A 189 3.85 -14.32 -10.79
CA LYS A 189 3.70 -14.44 -9.32
C LYS A 189 2.40 -15.15 -8.92
N LEU A 190 1.36 -15.04 -9.74
CA LEU A 190 0.06 -15.69 -9.53
C LEU A 190 -0.01 -17.10 -10.14
N ALA A 191 1.10 -17.62 -10.67
CA ALA A 191 1.16 -18.93 -11.28
C ALA A 191 0.78 -20.02 -10.25
N THR A 192 -0.20 -20.82 -10.62
CA THR A 192 -0.73 -21.92 -9.81
C THR A 192 -0.33 -23.26 -10.43
N LYS A 193 -0.29 -24.30 -9.60
CA LYS A 193 0.03 -25.67 -10.00
C LYS A 193 -1.21 -26.54 -9.96
N GLN A 194 -1.17 -27.63 -10.72
CA GLN A 194 -2.17 -28.69 -10.56
C GLN A 194 -1.97 -29.45 -9.24
N THR A 195 -3.07 -29.82 -8.60
CA THR A 195 -3.11 -30.73 -7.46
C THR A 195 -4.23 -31.75 -7.61
N GLU A 196 -4.10 -32.91 -6.96
CA GLU A 196 -5.18 -33.90 -6.85
C GLU A 196 -6.11 -33.49 -5.70
N TYR A 197 -7.41 -33.37 -5.97
CA TYR A 197 -8.42 -33.13 -4.95
C TYR A 197 -8.81 -34.44 -4.28
N SER A 198 -8.98 -34.40 -2.97
CA SER A 198 -9.41 -35.56 -2.18
C SER A 198 -10.86 -35.89 -2.48
N LEU A 199 -11.16 -37.16 -2.78
CA LEU A 199 -12.49 -37.62 -3.11
C LEU A 199 -13.00 -38.62 -2.07
N HIS A 200 -14.25 -38.46 -1.65
CA HIS A 200 -15.06 -39.51 -1.04
C HIS A 200 -15.88 -40.20 -2.14
N MET A 201 -15.71 -41.51 -2.31
CA MET A 201 -16.33 -42.27 -3.41
C MET A 201 -17.29 -43.34 -2.90
N THR A 202 -18.40 -43.55 -3.61
CA THR A 202 -19.37 -44.63 -3.34
C THR A 202 -19.78 -45.33 -4.65
N GLY A 203 -20.50 -46.46 -4.54
CA GLY A 203 -20.95 -47.25 -5.70
C GLY A 203 -19.94 -48.30 -6.16
N SER A 204 -19.81 -48.52 -7.47
CA SER A 204 -19.00 -49.55 -8.12
C SER A 204 -17.47 -49.29 -8.09
N THR A 205 -16.94 -48.86 -6.94
CA THR A 205 -15.55 -48.40 -6.78
C THR A 205 -14.48 -49.49 -6.97
N GLY A 206 -14.88 -50.76 -6.93
CA GLY A 206 -14.02 -51.89 -7.28
C GLY A 206 -13.75 -52.04 -8.79
N ASN A 207 -14.62 -51.47 -9.63
CA ASN A 207 -14.47 -51.50 -11.09
C ASN A 207 -13.98 -50.17 -11.65
N ILE A 208 -14.35 -49.06 -11.02
CA ILE A 208 -14.05 -47.70 -11.47
C ILE A 208 -13.47 -46.90 -10.30
N GLN A 209 -12.28 -46.35 -10.48
CA GLN A 209 -11.67 -45.38 -9.56
C GLN A 209 -11.60 -44.00 -10.22
N LEU A 210 -11.80 -42.95 -9.43
CA LEU A 210 -11.81 -41.58 -9.90
C LEU A 210 -10.66 -40.82 -9.26
N LYS A 211 -10.00 -39.97 -10.05
CA LYS A 211 -9.06 -38.96 -9.56
C LYS A 211 -9.43 -37.63 -10.16
N LEU A 212 -9.65 -36.62 -9.33
CA LEU A 212 -9.98 -35.28 -9.76
C LEU A 212 -8.79 -34.36 -9.52
N PHE A 213 -8.43 -33.56 -10.52
CA PHE A 213 -7.36 -32.60 -10.45
C PHE A 213 -7.90 -31.20 -10.73
N GLY A 214 -7.35 -30.21 -10.06
CA GLY A 214 -7.64 -28.80 -10.26
C GLY A 214 -6.47 -27.92 -9.80
N PRO A 215 -6.64 -26.59 -9.81
CA PRO A 215 -5.65 -25.66 -9.29
C PRO A 215 -5.44 -25.86 -7.79
N ASP A 216 -4.20 -25.69 -7.33
CA ASP A 216 -3.86 -25.60 -5.92
C ASP A 216 -4.34 -24.30 -5.27
N GLU A 217 -4.51 -23.23 -6.06
CA GLU A 217 -4.99 -21.92 -5.62
C GLU A 217 -5.98 -21.33 -6.64
N ILE A 218 -7.13 -20.88 -6.13
CA ILE A 218 -8.20 -20.18 -6.85
C ILE A 218 -8.41 -18.84 -6.15
N ARG A 219 -8.42 -17.74 -6.89
CA ARG A 219 -8.53 -16.39 -6.33
C ARG A 219 -9.84 -15.75 -6.74
N GLY A 220 -10.64 -15.38 -5.74
CA GLY A 220 -11.93 -14.71 -5.91
C GLY A 220 -12.99 -15.57 -6.59
N PHE A 221 -13.89 -14.93 -7.33
CA PHE A 221 -15.01 -15.58 -8.02
C PHE A 221 -14.60 -16.13 -9.38
N SER A 222 -13.50 -16.87 -9.39
CA SER A 222 -12.90 -17.37 -10.61
C SER A 222 -13.55 -18.64 -11.13
N ALA A 223 -13.60 -18.76 -12.46
CA ALA A 223 -13.75 -20.07 -13.06
C ALA A 223 -12.43 -20.84 -12.91
N PHE A 224 -12.47 -22.16 -12.99
CA PHE A 224 -11.26 -22.96 -12.86
C PHE A 224 -11.35 -24.24 -13.67
N PRO A 225 -10.23 -24.66 -14.30
CA PRO A 225 -10.20 -25.90 -15.05
C PRO A 225 -10.13 -27.09 -14.09
N VAL A 226 -10.84 -28.17 -14.41
CA VAL A 226 -10.77 -29.44 -13.70
C VAL A 226 -10.51 -30.58 -14.67
N LYS A 227 -9.72 -31.56 -14.24
CA LYS A 227 -9.43 -32.78 -14.98
C LYS A 227 -9.84 -33.99 -14.16
N LEU A 228 -10.79 -34.76 -14.68
CA LEU A 228 -11.20 -36.04 -14.12
C LEU A 228 -10.48 -37.17 -14.87
N ARG A 229 -9.75 -37.99 -14.13
CA ARG A 229 -9.17 -39.25 -14.62
C ARG A 229 -9.96 -40.42 -14.06
N ILE A 230 -10.53 -41.22 -14.96
CA ILE A 230 -11.34 -42.40 -14.67
C ILE A 230 -10.48 -43.64 -14.94
N LEU A 231 -10.19 -44.42 -13.92
CA LEU A 231 -9.41 -45.64 -13.99
C LEU A 231 -10.34 -46.84 -13.94
N THR A 232 -10.16 -47.79 -14.84
CA THR A 232 -10.97 -49.03 -14.87
C THR A 232 -10.15 -50.24 -14.43
N SER A 233 -10.79 -51.17 -13.74
CA SER A 233 -10.19 -52.47 -13.39
C SER A 233 -9.97 -53.31 -14.65
N ALA A 234 -8.81 -53.93 -14.79
CA ALA A 234 -8.59 -54.96 -15.79
C ALA A 234 -9.35 -56.25 -15.42
N ASP A 235 -9.92 -56.91 -16.42
CA ASP A 235 -10.59 -58.20 -16.32
C ASP A 235 -9.76 -59.27 -17.05
N PRO A 236 -9.58 -60.48 -16.47
CA PRO A 236 -8.88 -61.57 -17.14
C PRO A 236 -9.49 -61.99 -18.48
N ILE A 237 -10.78 -61.73 -18.69
CA ILE A 237 -11.46 -61.93 -19.97
C ILE A 237 -11.31 -60.65 -20.78
N GLU A 238 -10.51 -60.69 -21.84
CA GLU A 238 -10.21 -59.51 -22.68
C GLU A 238 -11.46 -58.80 -23.23
N ARG A 239 -12.53 -59.56 -23.48
CA ARG A 239 -13.82 -59.05 -23.98
C ARG A 239 -14.68 -58.37 -22.93
N ASN A 240 -14.40 -58.56 -21.63
CA ASN A 240 -15.16 -57.91 -20.56
C ASN A 240 -14.72 -56.45 -20.41
N VAL A 241 -15.09 -55.63 -21.38
CA VAL A 241 -14.78 -54.21 -21.43
C VAL A 241 -15.82 -53.40 -20.65
N ILE A 242 -15.39 -52.26 -20.12
CA ILE A 242 -16.24 -51.24 -19.51
C ILE A 242 -16.46 -50.12 -20.52
N HIS A 243 -17.73 -49.80 -20.75
CA HIS A 243 -18.19 -48.67 -21.54
C HIS A 243 -18.74 -47.58 -20.63
N LEU A 244 -18.15 -46.39 -20.68
CA LEU A 244 -18.74 -45.20 -20.07
C LEU A 244 -20.01 -44.84 -20.82
N LYS A 245 -21.05 -44.42 -20.10
CA LYS A 245 -22.34 -43.99 -20.66
C LYS A 245 -22.60 -42.52 -20.40
N LYS A 246 -22.32 -42.06 -19.18
CA LYS A 246 -22.52 -40.67 -18.79
C LYS A 246 -21.52 -40.27 -17.73
N ILE A 247 -20.99 -39.06 -17.84
CA ILE A 247 -20.22 -38.38 -16.79
C ILE A 247 -20.94 -37.07 -16.48
N THR A 248 -21.27 -36.83 -15.22
CA THR A 248 -21.77 -35.54 -14.72
C THR A 248 -20.73 -34.95 -13.76
N MET A 249 -20.44 -33.65 -13.86
CA MET A 249 -19.64 -32.92 -12.87
C MET A 249 -20.31 -31.60 -12.52
N TYR A 250 -20.42 -31.23 -11.26
CA TYR A 250 -21.02 -29.95 -10.85
C TYR A 250 -20.45 -29.46 -9.53
N VAL A 251 -20.62 -28.16 -9.27
CA VAL A 251 -20.30 -27.56 -7.98
C VAL A 251 -21.57 -27.55 -7.13
N ILE A 252 -21.46 -27.87 -5.84
CA ILE A 252 -22.56 -27.74 -4.89
C ILE A 252 -22.14 -26.81 -3.75
N ASN A 253 -23.05 -25.95 -3.34
CA ASN A 253 -22.91 -25.25 -2.06
C ASN A 253 -23.47 -26.16 -0.95
N PRO A 254 -22.66 -26.61 0.02
CA PRO A 254 -23.09 -27.58 1.03
C PRO A 254 -24.16 -27.01 1.98
N ASP A 255 -24.18 -25.70 2.19
CA ASP A 255 -25.15 -25.05 3.09
C ASP A 255 -26.56 -25.01 2.49
N THR A 256 -26.64 -24.84 1.17
CA THR A 256 -27.93 -24.68 0.45
C THR A 256 -28.36 -25.92 -0.33
N GLY A 257 -27.42 -26.83 -0.63
CA GLY A 257 -27.64 -27.96 -1.54
C GLY A 257 -27.81 -27.57 -3.02
N THR A 258 -27.59 -26.31 -3.37
CA THR A 258 -27.78 -25.82 -4.75
C THR A 258 -26.62 -26.27 -5.63
N ALA A 259 -26.95 -26.90 -6.76
CA ALA A 259 -25.98 -27.29 -7.79
C ALA A 259 -25.77 -26.16 -8.81
N TYR A 260 -24.51 -25.94 -9.19
CA TYR A 260 -24.06 -24.91 -10.11
C TYR A 260 -23.17 -25.50 -11.20
N TYR A 261 -23.17 -24.85 -12.38
CA TYR A 261 -22.25 -25.10 -13.49
C TYR A 261 -22.17 -26.57 -13.96
N THR A 262 -23.29 -27.30 -13.90
CA THR A 262 -23.34 -28.73 -14.24
C THR A 262 -22.82 -29.00 -15.65
N TYR A 263 -21.84 -29.89 -15.74
CA TYR A 263 -21.28 -30.48 -16.95
C TYR A 263 -21.84 -31.88 -17.14
N THR A 264 -22.18 -32.23 -18.38
CA THR A 264 -22.60 -33.59 -18.72
C THR A 264 -22.00 -34.02 -20.05
N LYS A 265 -21.32 -35.17 -20.03
CA LYS A 265 -20.83 -35.86 -21.22
C LYS A 265 -21.55 -37.19 -21.34
N THR A 266 -22.23 -37.42 -22.46
CA THR A 266 -22.85 -38.71 -22.78
C THR A 266 -22.06 -39.37 -23.90
N PHE A 267 -21.93 -40.69 -23.82
CA PHE A 267 -21.19 -41.52 -24.77
C PHE A 267 -22.16 -42.43 -25.53
N THR A 268 -21.88 -42.66 -26.81
CA THR A 268 -22.69 -43.58 -27.63
C THR A 268 -21.87 -44.77 -28.13
N GLY A 269 -22.52 -45.94 -28.22
CA GLY A 269 -21.89 -47.16 -28.72
C GLY A 269 -20.61 -47.54 -27.95
N ASN A 270 -19.53 -47.75 -28.71
CA ASN A 270 -18.22 -48.21 -28.23
C ASN A 270 -17.16 -47.09 -28.20
N GLU A 271 -17.57 -45.83 -28.08
CA GLU A 271 -16.66 -44.67 -27.97
C GLU A 271 -15.62 -44.81 -26.85
N THR A 272 -15.98 -45.57 -25.82
CA THR A 272 -15.08 -45.98 -24.75
C THR A 272 -15.19 -47.49 -24.60
N SER A 273 -14.09 -48.21 -24.74
CA SER A 273 -13.99 -49.64 -24.47
C SER A 273 -12.73 -49.88 -23.65
N LEU A 274 -12.90 -50.02 -22.34
CA LEU A 274 -11.79 -50.04 -21.39
C LEU A 274 -11.74 -51.40 -20.69
N ASN A 275 -10.64 -52.14 -20.85
CA ASN A 275 -10.36 -53.33 -20.07
C ASN A 275 -9.02 -53.13 -19.35
N GLY A 276 -9.09 -52.40 -18.22
CA GLY A 276 -7.92 -51.72 -17.68
C GLY A 276 -7.61 -50.43 -18.45
N GLY A 277 -6.93 -49.50 -17.78
CA GLY A 277 -6.51 -48.23 -18.36
C GLY A 277 -7.25 -47.01 -17.81
N ALA A 278 -7.05 -45.87 -18.45
CA ALA A 278 -7.53 -44.57 -18.01
C ALA A 278 -8.28 -43.82 -19.12
N TYR A 279 -9.37 -43.14 -18.75
CA TYR A 279 -10.03 -42.12 -19.57
C TYR A 279 -9.91 -40.77 -18.86
N GLU A 280 -9.60 -39.72 -19.61
CA GLU A 280 -9.44 -38.37 -19.08
C GLU A 280 -10.40 -37.40 -19.72
N ILE A 281 -10.98 -36.53 -18.90
CA ILE A 281 -11.85 -35.46 -19.35
C ILE A 281 -11.52 -34.18 -18.60
N THR A 282 -11.38 -33.10 -19.35
CA THR A 282 -11.13 -31.75 -18.83
C THR A 282 -12.36 -30.89 -19.09
N THR A 283 -12.78 -30.12 -18.08
CA THR A 283 -13.87 -29.15 -18.20
C THR A 283 -13.59 -27.91 -17.33
N PHE A 284 -14.50 -26.93 -17.35
CA PHE A 284 -14.48 -25.78 -16.47
C PHE A 284 -15.66 -25.81 -15.49
N LEU A 285 -15.36 -25.46 -14.24
CA LEU A 285 -16.31 -25.16 -13.19
C LEU A 285 -16.05 -23.74 -12.68
N LYS A 286 -16.85 -23.26 -11.74
CA LYS A 286 -16.67 -21.93 -11.13
C LYS A 286 -17.12 -21.96 -9.68
N VAL A 287 -16.49 -21.12 -8.86
CA VAL A 287 -16.93 -20.85 -7.48
C VAL A 287 -18.40 -20.41 -7.49
N PRO A 288 -19.26 -20.86 -6.56
CA PRO A 288 -20.65 -20.41 -6.55
C PRO A 288 -20.73 -18.89 -6.40
N ASP A 289 -21.52 -18.26 -7.27
CA ASP A 289 -21.54 -16.81 -7.40
C ASP A 289 -22.99 -16.34 -7.55
N LYS A 290 -23.48 -15.63 -6.53
CA LYS A 290 -24.83 -15.06 -6.52
C LYS A 290 -24.91 -13.70 -7.21
N TYR A 291 -23.77 -13.09 -7.54
CA TYR A 291 -23.67 -11.74 -8.10
C TYR A 291 -23.67 -11.74 -9.63
N ASP A 292 -23.44 -12.89 -10.26
CA ASP A 292 -23.40 -13.03 -11.72
C ASP A 292 -24.60 -12.41 -12.42
N TYR A 293 -25.81 -12.70 -11.95
CA TYR A 293 -27.03 -12.17 -12.56
C TYR A 293 -27.10 -10.64 -12.47
N ASP A 294 -26.76 -10.07 -11.31
CA ASP A 294 -26.79 -8.63 -11.09
C ASP A 294 -25.77 -7.92 -12.01
N VAL A 295 -24.57 -8.48 -12.19
CA VAL A 295 -23.56 -7.93 -13.10
C VAL A 295 -23.99 -8.05 -14.56
N VAL A 296 -24.51 -9.21 -14.97
CA VAL A 296 -25.03 -9.42 -16.34
C VAL A 296 -26.12 -8.39 -16.65
N GLN A 297 -27.06 -8.19 -15.73
CA GLN A 297 -28.13 -7.19 -15.91
C GLN A 297 -27.57 -5.76 -15.95
N ALA A 298 -26.62 -5.42 -15.08
CA ALA A 298 -26.04 -4.08 -15.04
C ALA A 298 -25.34 -3.70 -16.34
N ILE A 299 -24.56 -4.62 -16.93
CA ILE A 299 -23.89 -4.39 -18.22
C ILE A 299 -24.92 -4.31 -19.37
N GLN A 300 -25.87 -5.24 -19.42
CA GLN A 300 -26.88 -5.28 -20.49
C GLN A 300 -27.78 -4.03 -20.49
N THR A 301 -28.19 -3.56 -19.31
CA THR A 301 -29.08 -2.40 -19.17
C THR A 301 -28.32 -1.07 -19.09
N GLY A 302 -27.04 -1.12 -18.73
CA GLY A 302 -26.24 0.05 -18.40
C GLY A 302 -26.52 0.69 -17.05
N GLN A 303 -27.34 0.06 -16.22
CA GLN A 303 -27.72 0.58 -14.90
C GLN A 303 -26.74 0.10 -13.83
N ILE A 304 -25.56 0.72 -13.79
CA ILE A 304 -24.56 0.47 -12.75
C ILE A 304 -24.86 1.37 -11.55
N THR A 305 -25.20 0.76 -10.41
CA THR A 305 -25.61 1.48 -9.20
C THR A 305 -24.57 1.40 -8.09
N GLN A 306 -24.61 2.33 -7.14
CA GLN A 306 -23.77 2.31 -5.94
C GLN A 306 -23.93 1.03 -5.13
N ASP A 307 -25.16 0.53 -5.00
CA ASP A 307 -25.46 -0.72 -4.28
C ASP A 307 -24.76 -1.92 -4.92
N LEU A 308 -24.78 -2.01 -6.26
CA LEU A 308 -24.06 -3.06 -6.98
C LEU A 308 -22.55 -3.00 -6.69
N ILE A 309 -21.93 -1.83 -6.86
CA ILE A 309 -20.49 -1.66 -6.62
C ILE A 309 -20.12 -2.03 -5.19
N ASN A 310 -20.92 -1.60 -4.21
CA ASN A 310 -20.71 -1.94 -2.81
C ASN A 310 -20.87 -3.46 -2.56
N LYS A 311 -21.86 -4.12 -3.18
CA LYS A 311 -22.03 -5.57 -3.11
C LYS A 311 -20.81 -6.31 -3.67
N LEU A 312 -20.28 -5.88 -4.81
CA LEU A 312 -19.11 -6.51 -5.44
C LEU A 312 -17.83 -6.31 -4.62
N LYS A 313 -17.55 -5.08 -4.14
CA LYS A 313 -16.40 -4.82 -3.26
C LYS A 313 -16.46 -5.62 -1.95
N ASN A 314 -17.67 -5.98 -1.49
CA ASN A 314 -17.92 -6.75 -0.27
C ASN A 314 -18.32 -8.21 -0.51
N ALA A 315 -18.13 -8.73 -1.74
CA ALA A 315 -18.51 -10.09 -2.08
C ALA A 315 -17.61 -11.12 -1.38
N GLU A 316 -18.22 -12.17 -0.82
CA GLU A 316 -17.50 -13.26 -0.15
C GLU A 316 -17.74 -14.60 -0.85
N THR A 317 -16.67 -15.33 -1.12
CA THR A 317 -16.74 -16.65 -1.74
C THR A 317 -17.33 -17.66 -0.75
N PRO A 318 -18.41 -18.39 -1.14
CA PRO A 318 -19.00 -19.39 -0.26
C PRO A 318 -18.18 -20.68 -0.24
N GLN A 319 -18.40 -21.52 0.77
CA GLN A 319 -17.92 -22.89 0.74
C GLN A 319 -18.62 -23.67 -0.38
N PHE A 320 -17.91 -24.64 -0.95
CA PHE A 320 -18.42 -25.50 -2.01
C PHE A 320 -17.66 -26.82 -2.10
N GLU A 321 -18.29 -27.81 -2.73
CA GLU A 321 -17.66 -29.07 -3.13
C GLU A 321 -17.94 -29.35 -4.61
N ILE A 322 -17.13 -30.21 -5.23
CA ILE A 322 -17.35 -30.73 -6.56
C ILE A 322 -17.92 -32.14 -6.43
N PHE A 323 -19.04 -32.38 -7.10
CA PHE A 323 -19.64 -33.69 -7.27
C PHE A 323 -19.37 -34.25 -8.66
N VAL A 324 -19.14 -35.55 -8.72
CA VAL A 324 -18.87 -36.32 -9.94
C VAL A 324 -19.73 -37.58 -9.93
N GLU A 325 -20.45 -37.81 -11.02
CA GLU A 325 -21.26 -39.02 -11.23
C GLU A 325 -20.79 -39.69 -12.52
N VAL A 326 -20.52 -41.00 -12.48
CA VAL A 326 -20.10 -41.79 -13.63
C VAL A 326 -20.99 -43.00 -13.77
N ASP A 327 -21.78 -43.03 -14.84
CA ASP A 327 -22.56 -44.19 -15.24
C ASP A 327 -21.83 -44.95 -16.35
N ALA A 328 -21.73 -46.26 -16.19
CA ALA A 328 -21.04 -47.15 -17.11
C ALA A 328 -21.73 -48.51 -17.19
N VAL A 329 -21.30 -49.32 -18.15
CA VAL A 329 -21.75 -50.70 -18.33
C VAL A 329 -20.53 -51.57 -18.57
N LYS A 330 -20.45 -52.70 -17.87
CA LYS A 330 -19.46 -53.74 -18.13
C LYS A 330 -20.08 -54.87 -18.94
N GLU A 331 -19.45 -55.24 -20.05
CA GLU A 331 -19.84 -56.44 -20.80
C GLU A 331 -19.43 -57.72 -20.05
N ASP A 332 -20.31 -58.71 -20.07
CA ASP A 332 -20.08 -60.04 -19.51
C ASP A 332 -20.06 -61.05 -20.67
N TRP A 333 -18.89 -61.62 -20.95
CA TRP A 333 -18.67 -62.61 -22.00
C TRP A 333 -18.30 -63.96 -21.43
N SER A 334 -18.79 -65.01 -22.07
CA SER A 334 -18.47 -66.40 -21.71
C SER A 334 -18.25 -67.26 -22.95
N LEU A 335 -17.60 -68.41 -22.77
CA LEU A 335 -17.48 -69.41 -23.82
C LEU A 335 -18.74 -70.28 -23.85
N ASP A 336 -19.36 -70.41 -25.01
CA ASP A 336 -20.44 -71.36 -25.23
C ASP A 336 -19.93 -72.82 -25.22
N SER A 337 -20.83 -73.79 -25.35
CA SER A 337 -20.49 -75.22 -25.38
C SER A 337 -19.56 -75.61 -26.55
N ASN A 338 -19.40 -74.74 -27.54
CA ASN A 338 -18.56 -74.94 -28.72
C ASN A 338 -17.22 -74.19 -28.62
N GLY A 339 -16.95 -73.51 -27.50
CA GLY A 339 -15.77 -72.69 -27.31
C GLY A 339 -15.79 -71.35 -28.03
N ASN A 340 -16.96 -70.87 -28.48
CA ASN A 340 -17.12 -69.54 -29.05
C ASN A 340 -17.47 -68.53 -27.95
N TRP A 341 -16.89 -67.34 -28.02
CA TRP A 341 -17.26 -66.23 -27.15
C TRP A 341 -18.66 -65.73 -27.50
N VAL A 342 -19.54 -65.71 -26.50
CA VAL A 342 -20.88 -65.15 -26.60
C VAL A 342 -21.08 -64.07 -25.54
N HIS A 343 -21.67 -62.94 -25.96
CA HIS A 343 -22.09 -61.89 -25.04
C HIS A 343 -23.26 -62.41 -24.23
N VAL A 344 -23.15 -62.35 -22.92
CA VAL A 344 -24.14 -62.89 -21.98
C VAL A 344 -25.10 -61.79 -21.57
N ARG A 345 -24.55 -60.66 -21.09
CA ARG A 345 -25.31 -59.53 -20.58
C ARG A 345 -24.43 -58.31 -20.35
N ASP A 346 -25.11 -57.21 -20.04
CA ASP A 346 -24.53 -55.95 -19.62
C ASP A 346 -24.76 -55.73 -18.12
N ILE A 347 -23.71 -55.42 -17.38
CA ILE A 347 -23.75 -55.14 -15.95
C ILE A 347 -23.66 -53.62 -15.74
N PRO A 348 -24.70 -52.94 -15.24
CA PRO A 348 -24.64 -51.52 -14.96
C PRO A 348 -23.68 -51.25 -13.80
N LEU A 349 -22.85 -50.23 -13.98
CA LEU A 349 -21.92 -49.70 -12.99
C LEU A 349 -22.25 -48.23 -12.78
N SER A 350 -22.24 -47.78 -11.52
CA SER A 350 -22.38 -46.36 -11.21
C SER A 350 -21.45 -46.01 -10.05
N VAL A 351 -20.76 -44.88 -10.20
CA VAL A 351 -19.86 -44.34 -9.18
C VAL A 351 -20.19 -42.89 -8.95
N GLU A 352 -20.35 -42.53 -7.69
CA GLU A 352 -20.51 -41.15 -7.24
C GLU A 352 -19.28 -40.76 -6.42
N ALA A 353 -18.79 -39.55 -6.62
CA ALA A 353 -17.70 -38.99 -5.85
C ALA A 353 -17.96 -37.53 -5.50
N GLN A 354 -17.53 -37.15 -4.30
CA GLN A 354 -17.58 -35.78 -3.81
C GLN A 354 -16.20 -35.38 -3.31
N THR A 355 -15.77 -34.15 -3.59
CA THR A 355 -14.55 -33.62 -2.99
C THR A 355 -14.68 -33.40 -1.48
N VAL A 356 -13.55 -33.38 -0.79
CA VAL A 356 -13.49 -33.04 0.64
C VAL A 356 -12.73 -31.72 0.80
N SER A 357 -13.44 -30.68 1.23
CA SER A 357 -12.92 -29.35 1.49
C SER A 357 -12.27 -28.67 0.29
N VAL A 358 -12.77 -28.86 -0.93
CA VAL A 358 -12.14 -28.25 -2.13
C VAL A 358 -12.12 -26.72 -2.05
N TYR A 359 -13.09 -26.11 -1.35
CA TYR A 359 -13.14 -24.67 -1.13
C TYR A 359 -11.88 -24.10 -0.42
N THR A 360 -11.09 -24.94 0.27
CA THR A 360 -9.84 -24.48 0.90
C THR A 360 -8.74 -24.14 -0.11
N HIS A 361 -8.94 -24.49 -1.38
CA HIS A 361 -8.10 -24.01 -2.48
C HIS A 361 -8.45 -22.58 -2.89
N VAL A 362 -9.54 -21.98 -2.38
CA VAL A 362 -9.78 -20.53 -2.51
C VAL A 362 -8.91 -19.79 -1.49
N THR A 363 -8.10 -18.84 -1.94
CA THR A 363 -7.07 -18.21 -1.10
C THR A 363 -7.64 -17.36 0.02
N ALA A 364 -8.74 -16.64 -0.23
CA ALA A 364 -9.45 -15.90 0.80
C ALA A 364 -10.95 -15.81 0.48
N SER A 365 -11.77 -15.58 1.50
CA SER A 365 -13.19 -15.26 1.30
C SER A 365 -13.36 -13.97 0.51
N ARG A 366 -12.44 -13.01 0.67
CA ARG A 366 -12.35 -11.76 -0.09
C ARG A 366 -10.95 -11.59 -0.68
N ASP A 367 -10.76 -12.11 -1.88
CA ASP A 367 -9.56 -11.84 -2.65
C ASP A 367 -9.63 -10.47 -3.32
N VAL A 368 -8.55 -9.70 -3.15
CA VAL A 368 -8.35 -8.40 -3.80
C VAL A 368 -6.93 -8.35 -4.32
N VAL A 369 -6.77 -8.00 -5.60
CA VAL A 369 -5.45 -7.64 -6.12
C VAL A 369 -5.20 -6.17 -5.83
N LEU A 370 -4.10 -5.89 -5.13
CA LEU A 370 -3.65 -4.53 -4.84
C LEU A 370 -2.46 -4.20 -5.75
N PHE A 371 -2.67 -3.27 -6.66
CA PHE A 371 -1.57 -2.66 -7.41
C PHE A 371 -1.01 -1.51 -6.58
N GLN A 372 0.18 -1.69 -6.01
CA GLN A 372 0.78 -0.73 -5.07
C GLN A 372 1.73 0.28 -5.72
N THR A 373 1.84 0.27 -7.04
CA THR A 373 2.73 1.17 -7.78
C THR A 373 1.91 2.18 -8.60
N GLY A 374 2.42 3.41 -8.70
CA GLY A 374 1.79 4.48 -9.46
C GLY A 374 1.23 5.60 -8.58
N LEU A 375 0.40 6.45 -9.18
CA LEU A 375 -0.25 7.56 -8.49
C LEU A 375 -1.38 7.04 -7.59
N ASN A 376 -1.55 7.66 -6.42
CA ASN A 376 -2.67 7.34 -5.52
C ASN A 376 -3.87 8.29 -5.71
N ALA A 377 -3.64 9.47 -6.27
CA ALA A 377 -4.65 10.52 -6.39
C ALA A 377 -4.62 11.20 -7.78
N SER A 378 -3.76 12.20 -7.92
CA SER A 378 -3.50 12.98 -9.12
C SER A 378 -2.14 13.64 -8.93
N LEU A 379 -1.45 14.02 -9.99
CA LEU A 379 -0.39 15.01 -9.89
C LEU A 379 -0.97 16.42 -9.64
N PRO A 380 -0.20 17.34 -9.04
CA PRO A 380 -0.56 18.75 -8.91
C PRO A 380 -0.93 19.39 -10.26
N SER A 381 -1.87 20.33 -10.23
CA SER A 381 -2.43 20.94 -11.44
C SER A 381 -1.41 21.73 -12.27
N ASP A 382 -0.37 22.31 -11.64
CA ASP A 382 0.71 23.03 -12.32
C ASP A 382 1.56 22.10 -13.20
N MET A 383 1.60 20.80 -12.91
CA MET A 383 2.35 19.83 -13.70
C MET A 383 1.64 19.41 -15.00
N ALA A 384 0.40 19.87 -15.26
CA ALA A 384 -0.38 19.46 -16.43
C ALA A 384 0.38 19.61 -17.76
N ASN A 385 1.10 20.72 -17.93
CA ASN A 385 1.86 20.98 -19.16
C ASN A 385 3.09 20.07 -19.32
N LEU A 386 3.67 19.59 -18.22
CA LEU A 386 4.88 18.74 -18.23
C LEU A 386 4.57 17.29 -18.62
N VAL A 387 3.33 16.86 -18.39
CA VAL A 387 2.86 15.49 -18.57
C VAL A 387 1.77 15.37 -19.64
N MET A 388 1.56 16.43 -20.43
CA MET A 388 0.59 16.46 -21.50
C MET A 388 0.84 15.34 -22.51
N GLY A 389 -0.20 14.55 -22.81
CA GLY A 389 -0.11 13.41 -23.72
C GLY A 389 0.56 12.16 -23.13
N LYS A 390 0.94 12.18 -21.85
CA LYS A 390 1.56 11.04 -21.15
C LYS A 390 0.56 10.30 -20.29
N PHE A 391 0.98 9.13 -19.81
CA PHE A 391 0.21 8.26 -18.93
C PHE A 391 1.03 7.89 -17.69
N ALA A 392 0.35 7.66 -16.57
CA ALA A 392 0.91 7.07 -15.37
C ALA A 392 0.05 5.88 -14.92
N PRO A 393 0.66 4.85 -14.32
CA PRO A 393 -0.10 3.84 -13.62
C PRO A 393 -0.75 4.44 -12.36
N PHE A 394 -1.86 3.84 -11.93
CA PHE A 394 -2.53 4.22 -10.68
C PHE A 394 -2.52 3.07 -9.69
N ILE A 395 -2.37 3.38 -8.40
CA ILE A 395 -2.68 2.41 -7.35
C ILE A 395 -4.14 1.99 -7.55
N ALA A 396 -4.42 0.70 -7.47
CA ALA A 396 -5.73 0.18 -7.80
C ALA A 396 -6.05 -1.11 -7.08
N GLU A 397 -7.34 -1.36 -6.95
CA GLU A 397 -7.90 -2.57 -6.38
C GLU A 397 -8.71 -3.31 -7.45
N GLN A 398 -8.59 -4.63 -7.48
CA GLN A 398 -9.40 -5.49 -8.34
C GLN A 398 -10.09 -6.60 -7.54
N TRP A 399 -11.36 -6.84 -7.83
CA TRP A 399 -12.21 -7.91 -7.28
C TRP A 399 -12.77 -8.80 -8.40
N GLY A 400 -13.29 -9.97 -8.03
CA GLY A 400 -13.98 -10.90 -8.94
C GLY A 400 -13.09 -12.06 -9.37
N GLY A 401 -13.10 -12.41 -10.66
CA GLY A 401 -12.32 -13.51 -11.25
C GLY A 401 -10.83 -13.23 -11.40
N ILE A 402 -10.12 -13.14 -10.27
CA ILE A 402 -8.70 -12.78 -10.22
C ILE A 402 -7.80 -13.86 -10.83
N SER A 403 -8.13 -15.15 -10.67
CA SER A 403 -7.34 -16.21 -11.32
C SER A 403 -7.51 -16.21 -12.84
N ASP A 404 -8.62 -15.68 -13.37
CA ASP A 404 -8.92 -15.70 -14.81
C ASP A 404 -8.28 -14.52 -15.54
N VAL A 405 -8.34 -13.32 -14.96
CA VAL A 405 -7.91 -12.09 -15.61
C VAL A 405 -7.34 -11.09 -14.61
N ILE A 406 -6.35 -10.32 -15.05
CA ILE A 406 -5.77 -9.21 -14.28
C ILE A 406 -5.85 -7.94 -15.11
N VAL A 407 -6.21 -6.83 -14.49
CA VAL A 407 -6.45 -5.56 -15.17
C VAL A 407 -5.65 -4.43 -14.53
N ARG A 408 -4.80 -3.78 -15.32
CA ARG A 408 -3.92 -2.69 -14.87
C ARG A 408 -4.40 -1.33 -15.41
N PRO A 409 -4.83 -0.39 -14.55
CA PRO A 409 -5.23 0.95 -14.99
C PRO A 409 -4.05 1.90 -15.18
N TYR A 410 -4.12 2.69 -16.25
CA TYR A 410 -3.29 3.86 -16.53
C TYR A 410 -4.20 5.03 -16.92
N ALA A 411 -3.79 6.24 -16.59
CA ALA A 411 -4.48 7.44 -17.04
C ALA A 411 -3.54 8.61 -17.30
N THR A 412 -4.08 9.66 -17.91
CA THR A 412 -3.44 10.98 -17.91
C THR A 412 -3.19 11.41 -16.45
N PRO A 413 -1.96 11.77 -16.04
CA PRO A 413 -1.58 11.88 -14.63
C PRO A 413 -2.25 12.99 -13.81
N VAL A 414 -2.83 14.00 -14.47
CA VAL A 414 -3.43 15.17 -13.82
C VAL A 414 -4.94 15.13 -14.00
N HIS A 415 -5.67 15.18 -12.88
CA HIS A 415 -7.12 15.15 -12.81
C HIS A 415 -7.61 16.40 -12.09
N VAL A 416 -8.16 17.34 -12.85
CA VAL A 416 -8.59 18.64 -12.34
C VAL A 416 -10.01 18.92 -12.79
N ALA A 417 -10.75 19.62 -11.94
CA ALA A 417 -12.08 20.15 -12.24
C ALA A 417 -12.14 20.80 -13.65
N ASP A 418 -13.25 20.59 -14.33
CA ASP A 418 -13.58 21.03 -15.70
C ASP A 418 -12.60 20.58 -16.81
N SER A 419 -11.67 19.68 -16.49
CA SER A 419 -10.76 19.06 -17.45
C SER A 419 -11.22 17.65 -17.84
N ALA A 420 -10.62 17.11 -18.90
CA ALA A 420 -10.85 15.73 -19.32
C ALA A 420 -9.62 14.86 -19.08
N ALA A 421 -9.84 13.61 -18.68
CA ALA A 421 -8.81 12.61 -18.50
C ALA A 421 -9.05 11.40 -19.41
N THR A 422 -7.97 10.83 -19.93
CA THR A 422 -8.02 9.59 -20.71
C THR A 422 -7.59 8.43 -19.83
N TRP A 423 -8.39 7.37 -19.80
CA TRP A 423 -8.18 6.15 -19.05
C TRP A 423 -7.95 4.97 -19.99
N LYS A 424 -6.97 4.13 -19.64
CA LYS A 424 -6.61 2.89 -20.32
C LYS A 424 -6.54 1.77 -19.28
N PHE A 425 -7.30 0.71 -19.52
CA PHE A 425 -7.30 -0.49 -18.68
C PHE A 425 -6.72 -1.64 -19.50
N PHE A 426 -5.53 -2.08 -19.13
CA PHE A 426 -4.85 -3.18 -19.79
C PHE A 426 -5.29 -4.50 -19.18
N VAL A 427 -5.99 -5.32 -19.96
CA VAL A 427 -6.62 -6.56 -19.54
C VAL A 427 -5.78 -7.74 -20.01
N ALA A 428 -5.21 -8.49 -19.06
CA ALA A 428 -4.40 -9.66 -19.31
C ALA A 428 -5.11 -10.94 -18.84
N PRO A 429 -5.54 -11.82 -19.77
CA PRO A 429 -6.03 -13.13 -19.39
C PRO A 429 -4.90 -13.97 -18.80
N ASN A 430 -5.17 -14.72 -17.74
CA ASN A 430 -4.21 -15.63 -17.13
C ASN A 430 -4.18 -16.95 -17.91
N HIS A 431 -3.58 -16.90 -19.10
CA HIS A 431 -3.56 -18.02 -20.03
C HIS A 431 -2.99 -19.30 -19.41
N GLY A 432 -1.92 -19.22 -18.60
CA GLY A 432 -1.33 -20.38 -17.95
C GLY A 432 -2.27 -21.07 -16.97
N PHE A 433 -3.13 -20.31 -16.27
CA PHE A 433 -4.18 -20.87 -15.42
C PHE A 433 -5.30 -21.50 -16.25
N LEU A 434 -5.82 -20.78 -17.25
CA LEU A 434 -6.92 -21.24 -18.10
C LEU A 434 -6.54 -22.47 -18.94
N THR A 435 -5.27 -22.62 -19.31
CA THR A 435 -4.80 -23.74 -20.16
C THR A 435 -4.10 -24.86 -19.39
N MET A 436 -4.21 -24.89 -18.07
CA MET A 436 -3.51 -25.86 -17.21
C MET A 436 -3.66 -27.34 -17.64
N PHE A 437 -4.77 -27.69 -18.30
CA PHE A 437 -5.05 -29.04 -18.78
C PHE A 437 -5.31 -29.12 -20.30
N ASP A 438 -4.61 -28.29 -21.08
CA ASP A 438 -4.48 -28.37 -22.56
C ASP A 438 -5.73 -28.05 -23.39
N LYS A 439 -6.71 -27.32 -22.82
CA LYS A 439 -7.83 -26.72 -23.57
C LYS A 439 -7.97 -25.24 -23.22
N SER A 440 -7.63 -24.34 -24.14
CA SER A 440 -8.04 -22.94 -24.05
C SER A 440 -9.56 -22.87 -24.28
N PRO A 441 -10.35 -22.36 -23.32
CA PRO A 441 -11.75 -22.06 -23.61
C PRO A 441 -11.82 -20.91 -24.61
N GLU A 442 -12.93 -20.82 -25.34
CA GLU A 442 -13.24 -19.56 -26.02
C GLU A 442 -13.65 -18.54 -24.95
N VAL A 443 -12.95 -17.41 -24.92
CA VAL A 443 -13.16 -16.35 -23.92
C VAL A 443 -13.61 -15.09 -24.63
N TYR A 444 -14.82 -14.64 -24.32
CA TYR A 444 -15.41 -13.41 -24.86
C TYR A 444 -15.72 -12.43 -23.74
N ASP A 445 -15.81 -11.15 -24.06
CA ASP A 445 -15.94 -10.10 -23.07
C ASP A 445 -16.97 -9.03 -23.43
N ASP A 446 -17.56 -8.48 -22.37
CA ASP A 446 -18.20 -7.18 -22.36
C ASP A 446 -17.50 -6.33 -21.27
N PHE A 447 -16.75 -5.31 -21.65
CA PHE A 447 -16.05 -4.42 -20.71
C PHE A 447 -16.63 -3.02 -20.70
N GLU A 448 -16.90 -2.49 -19.53
CA GLU A 448 -17.39 -1.13 -19.35
C GLU A 448 -16.41 -0.31 -18.55
N VAL A 449 -15.94 0.79 -19.13
CA VAL A 449 -15.22 1.84 -18.40
C VAL A 449 -16.21 2.95 -18.12
N PHE A 450 -16.40 3.29 -16.85
CA PHE A 450 -17.35 4.30 -16.46
C PHE A 450 -16.81 5.17 -15.34
N ALA A 451 -17.32 6.39 -15.27
CA ALA A 451 -17.05 7.32 -14.21
C ALA A 451 -18.34 7.69 -13.51
N ILE A 452 -18.24 7.87 -12.19
CA ILE A 452 -19.33 8.37 -11.36
C ILE A 452 -18.96 9.73 -10.79
N ARG A 453 -19.96 10.57 -10.57
CA ARG A 453 -19.90 11.72 -9.69
C ARG A 453 -20.20 11.25 -8.27
N VAL A 454 -19.37 11.70 -7.33
CA VAL A 454 -19.64 11.62 -5.91
C VAL A 454 -20.26 12.96 -5.52
N LEU A 455 -21.52 12.93 -5.12
CA LEU A 455 -22.25 14.11 -4.68
C LEU A 455 -22.05 14.36 -3.19
N GLN A 456 -22.40 15.55 -2.72
CA GLN A 456 -22.36 15.91 -1.31
C GLN A 456 -23.22 14.94 -0.49
N GLY A 457 -22.65 14.36 0.56
CA GLY A 457 -23.28 13.27 1.33
C GLY A 457 -22.97 11.87 0.81
N GLY A 458 -22.18 11.73 -0.26
CA GLY A 458 -21.58 10.46 -0.70
C GLY A 458 -22.43 9.62 -1.66
N SER A 459 -23.52 10.16 -2.20
CA SER A 459 -24.33 9.46 -3.21
C SER A 459 -23.66 9.45 -4.58
N PHE A 460 -23.89 8.38 -5.34
CA PHE A 460 -23.29 8.22 -6.67
C PHE A 460 -24.26 8.56 -7.79
N GLU A 461 -23.76 9.25 -8.81
CA GLU A 461 -24.45 9.45 -10.09
C GLU A 461 -23.53 9.01 -11.23
N LEU A 462 -24.04 8.22 -12.19
CA LEU A 462 -23.27 7.83 -13.36
C LEU A 462 -23.02 9.07 -14.25
N ALA A 463 -21.76 9.36 -14.53
CA ALA A 463 -21.35 10.58 -15.24
C ALA A 463 -20.94 10.31 -16.69
N ASP A 464 -20.05 9.35 -16.90
CA ASP A 464 -19.57 8.94 -18.21
C ASP A 464 -19.54 7.42 -18.28
N ARG A 465 -19.80 6.84 -19.46
CA ARG A 465 -19.75 5.40 -19.69
C ARG A 465 -19.28 5.10 -21.10
N ARG A 466 -18.40 4.11 -21.22
CA ARG A 466 -17.93 3.57 -22.49
C ARG A 466 -17.93 2.06 -22.46
N THR A 467 -18.73 1.47 -23.35
CA THR A 467 -18.68 0.04 -23.64
C THR A 467 -17.50 -0.26 -24.57
N ASN A 468 -16.78 -1.33 -24.25
CA ASN A 468 -15.64 -1.86 -24.96
C ASN A 468 -15.91 -3.35 -25.26
N SER A 469 -15.46 -3.81 -26.41
CA SER A 469 -15.39 -5.24 -26.75
C SER A 469 -13.95 -5.54 -27.10
N LEU A 470 -13.29 -6.34 -26.27
CA LEU A 470 -11.87 -6.68 -26.41
C LEU A 470 -11.67 -7.87 -27.37
N GLY A 471 -12.75 -8.59 -27.67
CA GLY A 471 -12.82 -9.66 -28.64
C GLY A 471 -12.44 -11.00 -28.01
N ASP A 472 -11.62 -11.77 -28.70
CA ASP A 472 -11.13 -13.05 -28.18
C ASP A 472 -9.99 -12.82 -27.17
N LEU A 473 -10.22 -13.30 -25.94
CA LEU A 473 -9.28 -13.29 -24.82
C LEU A 473 -8.68 -14.68 -24.54
N SER A 474 -8.86 -15.65 -25.44
CA SER A 474 -8.37 -17.02 -25.23
C SER A 474 -6.84 -17.17 -25.28
N GLY A 475 -6.12 -16.19 -25.84
CA GLY A 475 -4.65 -16.20 -25.94
C GLY A 475 -3.95 -15.28 -24.92
N GLU A 476 -2.62 -15.28 -24.93
CA GLU A 476 -1.77 -14.50 -23.98
C GLU A 476 -1.73 -12.99 -24.23
N THR A 477 -2.47 -12.51 -25.23
CA THR A 477 -2.35 -11.11 -25.66
C THR A 477 -3.12 -10.19 -24.74
N VAL A 478 -2.41 -9.26 -24.10
CA VAL A 478 -3.02 -8.19 -23.32
C VAL A 478 -3.82 -7.26 -24.23
N LYS A 479 -5.08 -7.00 -23.85
CA LYS A 479 -5.99 -6.09 -24.56
C LYS A 479 -6.14 -4.77 -23.82
N GLU A 480 -6.72 -3.78 -24.48
CA GLU A 480 -6.92 -2.44 -23.92
C GLU A 480 -8.40 -2.07 -23.99
N ALA A 481 -9.01 -1.85 -22.82
CA ALA A 481 -10.27 -1.11 -22.70
C ALA A 481 -9.94 0.37 -22.43
N TYR A 482 -10.73 1.28 -22.99
CA TYR A 482 -10.46 2.71 -22.89
C TYR A 482 -11.68 3.49 -22.43
N GLY A 483 -11.43 4.67 -21.87
CA GLY A 483 -12.46 5.58 -21.39
C GLY A 483 -11.95 7.02 -21.43
N ILE A 484 -12.87 7.97 -21.60
CA ILE A 484 -12.58 9.39 -21.43
C ILE A 484 -13.62 9.92 -20.45
N THR A 485 -13.16 10.69 -19.47
CA THR A 485 -14.03 11.27 -18.45
C THR A 485 -13.84 12.76 -18.42
N LYS A 486 -14.94 13.52 -18.47
CA LYS A 486 -14.91 14.97 -18.26
C LYS A 486 -15.38 15.30 -16.86
N TYR A 487 -14.50 15.90 -16.06
CA TYR A 487 -14.76 16.24 -14.67
C TYR A 487 -15.56 17.54 -14.53
N THR A 488 -16.81 17.53 -14.99
CA THR A 488 -17.68 18.71 -14.95
C THR A 488 -17.98 19.12 -13.51
N THR A 489 -17.76 20.39 -13.18
CA THR A 489 -18.10 20.95 -11.87
C THR A 489 -19.60 21.12 -11.69
N GLY A 490 -20.06 21.06 -10.45
CA GLY A 490 -21.46 21.25 -10.06
C GLY A 490 -21.55 21.66 -8.60
N SER A 491 -22.64 22.30 -8.20
CA SER A 491 -22.82 22.82 -6.83
C SER A 491 -22.81 21.73 -5.75
N ASP A 492 -23.17 20.51 -6.13
CA ASP A 492 -23.27 19.33 -5.28
C ASP A 492 -22.22 18.26 -5.62
N VAL A 493 -21.39 18.46 -6.65
CA VAL A 493 -20.35 17.51 -7.07
C VAL A 493 -19.10 17.71 -6.23
N VAL A 494 -18.70 16.67 -5.49
CA VAL A 494 -17.52 16.67 -4.60
C VAL A 494 -16.31 16.06 -5.28
N ASN A 495 -16.53 14.98 -6.04
CA ASN A 495 -15.45 14.24 -6.67
C ASN A 495 -15.96 13.41 -7.86
N TYR A 496 -15.03 12.78 -8.56
CA TYR A 496 -15.31 11.69 -9.48
C TYR A 496 -14.59 10.42 -9.02
N ARG A 497 -15.11 9.26 -9.43
CA ARG A 497 -14.39 7.99 -9.37
C ARG A 497 -14.53 7.28 -10.70
N VAL A 498 -13.51 6.53 -11.08
CA VAL A 498 -13.49 5.78 -12.33
C VAL A 498 -13.39 4.29 -12.01
N TYR A 499 -14.10 3.49 -12.79
CA TYR A 499 -14.16 2.05 -12.64
C TYR A 499 -14.05 1.38 -14.01
N ALA A 500 -13.55 0.14 -13.99
CA ALA A 500 -13.80 -0.80 -15.07
C ALA A 500 -14.56 -2.01 -14.52
N LEU A 501 -15.67 -2.35 -15.16
CA LEU A 501 -16.45 -3.56 -14.88
C LEU A 501 -16.40 -4.46 -16.13
N GLY A 502 -15.77 -5.61 -16.00
CA GLY A 502 -15.70 -6.62 -17.06
C GLY A 502 -16.61 -7.80 -16.75
N LEU A 503 -17.28 -8.31 -17.78
CA LEU A 503 -17.94 -9.61 -17.75
C LEU A 503 -17.32 -10.49 -18.83
N ILE A 504 -16.67 -11.53 -18.36
CA ILE A 504 -15.93 -12.49 -19.16
C ILE A 504 -16.75 -13.77 -19.24
N TRP A 505 -16.91 -14.29 -20.45
CA TRP A 505 -17.62 -15.53 -20.71
C TRP A 505 -16.62 -16.61 -21.08
N ILE A 506 -16.48 -17.60 -20.21
CA ILE A 506 -15.72 -18.83 -20.50
C ILE A 506 -16.68 -19.82 -21.12
N LYS A 507 -16.56 -20.03 -22.43
CA LYS A 507 -17.38 -21.00 -23.14
C LYS A 507 -16.74 -22.38 -23.07
N ARG A 508 -17.48 -23.29 -22.48
CA ARG A 508 -17.11 -24.69 -22.27
C ARG A 508 -17.40 -25.52 -23.53
N ASP A 509 -16.82 -26.70 -23.61
CA ASP A 509 -16.91 -27.56 -24.80
C ASP A 509 -18.33 -28.11 -25.07
N ASP A 510 -19.21 -28.09 -24.07
CA ASP A 510 -20.64 -28.39 -24.21
C ASP A 510 -21.50 -27.18 -24.62
N GLY A 511 -20.88 -26.03 -24.89
CA GLY A 511 -21.55 -24.79 -25.29
C GLY A 511 -22.06 -23.94 -24.13
N THR A 512 -21.95 -24.40 -22.89
CA THR A 512 -22.30 -23.61 -21.70
C THR A 512 -21.38 -22.40 -21.59
N LYS A 513 -21.95 -21.23 -21.29
CA LYS A 513 -21.19 -20.00 -21.02
C LYS A 513 -21.16 -19.74 -19.52
N ILE A 514 -19.96 -19.76 -18.95
CA ILE A 514 -19.73 -19.46 -17.53
C ILE A 514 -19.36 -17.98 -17.40
N PRO A 515 -20.18 -17.15 -16.72
CA PRO A 515 -19.87 -15.75 -16.50
C PRO A 515 -18.81 -15.60 -15.40
N VAL A 516 -17.87 -14.68 -15.60
CA VAL A 516 -16.85 -14.27 -14.62
C VAL A 516 -16.80 -12.75 -14.66
N TRP A 517 -17.14 -12.10 -13.55
CA TRP A 517 -17.06 -10.65 -13.45
C TRP A 517 -15.72 -10.21 -12.86
N VAL A 518 -15.27 -9.01 -13.26
CA VAL A 518 -14.17 -8.30 -12.62
C VAL A 518 -14.52 -6.84 -12.42
N LEU A 519 -14.21 -6.32 -11.24
CA LEU A 519 -14.35 -4.90 -10.93
C LEU A 519 -12.97 -4.35 -10.61
N VAL A 520 -12.61 -3.22 -11.23
CA VAL A 520 -11.34 -2.54 -11.01
C VAL A 520 -11.63 -1.11 -10.61
N GLN A 521 -10.99 -0.67 -9.54
CA GLN A 521 -11.05 0.70 -9.08
C GLN A 521 -9.63 1.27 -8.92
N PRO A 522 -9.18 2.15 -9.84
CA PRO A 522 -8.05 3.01 -9.56
C PRO A 522 -8.37 3.96 -8.40
N HIS A 523 -7.40 4.14 -7.51
CA HIS A 523 -7.39 5.23 -6.55
C HIS A 523 -7.14 6.51 -7.32
N MET A 524 -8.09 7.43 -7.29
CA MET A 524 -7.95 8.72 -7.95
C MET A 524 -8.82 9.75 -7.26
N THR A 525 -8.50 11.01 -7.51
CA THR A 525 -9.31 12.13 -7.04
C THR A 525 -9.18 13.27 -8.03
N VAL A 526 -10.25 14.04 -8.18
CA VAL A 526 -10.25 15.25 -8.99
C VAL A 526 -9.87 16.42 -8.09
N LEU A 527 -8.80 17.11 -8.45
CA LEU A 527 -8.31 18.28 -7.76
C LEU A 527 -9.13 19.52 -8.13
N ASP A 528 -9.32 20.40 -7.16
CA ASP A 528 -9.66 21.78 -7.42
C ASP A 528 -8.40 22.54 -7.88
N MET A 529 -8.58 23.55 -8.74
CA MET A 529 -7.46 24.38 -9.19
C MET A 529 -6.98 25.27 -8.03
N GLU A 530 -5.94 24.82 -7.35
CA GLU A 530 -5.24 25.59 -6.34
C GLU A 530 -4.15 26.44 -6.99
N LYS A 531 -4.06 27.71 -6.57
CA LYS A 531 -2.96 28.59 -6.99
C LYS A 531 -1.73 28.23 -6.16
N LEU A 532 -0.65 27.85 -6.83
CA LEU A 532 0.65 27.67 -6.19
C LEU A 532 1.23 29.04 -5.80
N ALA A 533 1.72 29.16 -4.57
CA ALA A 533 2.44 30.30 -4.07
C ALA A 533 3.84 30.32 -4.68
N LEU A 534 4.55 29.19 -4.73
CA LEU A 534 5.82 29.12 -5.46
C LEU A 534 5.62 28.74 -6.94
N ASP A 535 4.86 29.56 -7.68
CA ASP A 535 4.52 29.33 -9.09
C ASP A 535 5.72 29.39 -10.05
N ASP A 536 5.52 28.89 -11.28
CA ASP A 536 6.55 28.86 -12.32
C ASP A 536 7.11 30.25 -12.67
N THR A 537 6.29 31.30 -12.55
CA THR A 537 6.72 32.67 -12.86
C THR A 537 7.70 33.17 -11.80
N ARG A 538 7.40 32.93 -10.52
CA ARG A 538 8.28 33.23 -9.38
C ARG A 538 9.54 32.37 -9.44
N ILE A 539 9.42 31.08 -9.74
CA ILE A 539 10.55 30.17 -9.93
C ILE A 539 11.48 30.70 -11.03
N GLN A 540 10.96 31.11 -12.18
CA GLN A 540 11.78 31.69 -13.26
C GLN A 540 12.55 32.95 -12.84
N ARG A 541 12.02 33.76 -11.91
CA ARG A 541 12.69 34.95 -11.38
C ARG A 541 13.82 34.60 -10.41
N ILE A 542 13.67 33.54 -9.62
CA ILE A 542 14.68 33.15 -8.61
C ILE A 542 15.74 32.18 -9.15
N LEU A 543 15.45 31.40 -10.20
CA LEU A 543 16.39 30.42 -10.75
C LEU A 543 17.78 30.97 -11.16
N PRO A 544 17.89 32.17 -11.77
CA PRO A 544 19.19 32.73 -12.15
C PRO A 544 20.14 32.96 -10.97
N ILE A 545 19.60 33.19 -9.77
CA ILE A 545 20.39 33.40 -8.53
C ILE A 545 21.29 32.19 -8.22
N PHE A 546 20.93 31.00 -8.72
CA PHE A 546 21.64 29.75 -8.46
C PHE A 546 22.62 29.37 -9.58
N ASP A 547 23.01 30.29 -10.47
CA ASP A 547 23.98 30.03 -11.55
C ASP A 547 25.42 29.90 -11.02
N ASP A 548 25.85 30.78 -10.10
CA ASP A 548 27.27 30.96 -9.75
C ASP A 548 27.71 30.29 -8.43
N LYS A 549 26.93 29.32 -7.92
CA LYS A 549 27.16 28.55 -6.67
C LYS A 549 27.30 29.37 -5.38
N LYS A 550 27.22 30.69 -5.45
CA LYS A 550 27.21 31.62 -4.33
C LYS A 550 26.13 32.66 -4.58
N ILE A 551 25.45 33.08 -3.53
CA ILE A 551 24.42 34.12 -3.60
C ILE A 551 25.08 35.45 -3.21
N THR A 552 25.06 36.44 -4.11
CA THR A 552 25.51 37.80 -3.79
C THR A 552 24.48 38.53 -2.91
N GLU A 553 24.88 39.58 -2.21
CA GLU A 553 23.98 40.38 -1.35
C GLU A 553 22.77 40.93 -2.14
N THR A 554 22.98 41.37 -3.38
CA THR A 554 21.91 41.87 -4.27
C THR A 554 20.93 40.77 -4.67
N GLU A 555 21.44 39.57 -4.96
CA GLU A 555 20.61 38.41 -5.28
C GLU A 555 19.85 37.92 -4.05
N LEU A 556 20.46 37.98 -2.86
CA LEU A 556 19.80 37.64 -1.60
C LEU A 556 18.65 38.60 -1.29
N GLN A 557 18.81 39.90 -1.56
CA GLN A 557 17.73 40.88 -1.44
C GLN A 557 16.59 40.62 -2.43
N THR A 558 16.93 40.23 -3.67
CA THR A 558 15.94 39.85 -4.69
C THR A 558 15.18 38.59 -4.27
N LEU A 559 15.89 37.58 -3.78
CA LEU A 559 15.31 36.34 -3.26
C LEU A 559 14.36 36.63 -2.10
N LYS A 560 14.80 37.44 -1.11
CA LYS A 560 13.96 37.85 0.03
C LYS A 560 12.67 38.53 -0.43
N ALA A 561 12.77 39.51 -1.33
CA ALA A 561 11.61 40.24 -1.83
C ALA A 561 10.59 39.32 -2.53
N GLU A 562 11.05 38.37 -3.34
CA GLU A 562 10.16 37.40 -4.00
C GLU A 562 9.52 36.45 -2.97
N LEU A 563 10.32 35.91 -2.04
CA LEU A 563 9.84 34.93 -1.05
C LEU A 563 8.93 35.56 0.02
N ASP A 564 9.06 36.85 0.34
CA ASP A 564 8.13 37.51 1.26
C ASP A 564 6.70 37.54 0.70
N SER A 565 6.55 37.72 -0.62
CA SER A 565 5.25 37.60 -1.28
C SER A 565 4.70 36.17 -1.27
N VAL A 566 5.57 35.17 -1.41
CA VAL A 566 5.20 33.74 -1.31
C VAL A 566 4.71 33.44 0.11
N LYS A 567 5.44 33.89 1.14
CA LYS A 567 5.05 33.69 2.55
C LYS A 567 3.69 34.28 2.87
N GLN A 568 3.33 35.43 2.29
CA GLN A 568 1.99 36.01 2.45
C GLN A 568 0.91 35.10 1.86
N ASP A 569 1.10 34.61 0.63
CA ASP A 569 0.16 33.69 -0.01
C ASP A 569 -0.01 32.38 0.81
N ILE A 570 1.08 31.87 1.40
CA ILE A 570 1.04 30.70 2.29
C ILE A 570 0.31 30.98 3.61
N GLN A 571 0.45 32.18 4.18
CA GLN A 571 -0.34 32.56 5.36
C GLN A 571 -1.85 32.59 5.06
N GLU A 572 -2.25 33.02 3.86
CA GLU A 572 -3.65 32.95 3.43
C GLU A 572 -4.14 31.50 3.32
N LYS A 573 -3.32 30.59 2.78
CA LYS A 573 -3.62 29.15 2.75
C LYS A 573 -3.75 28.54 4.15
N ILE A 574 -2.89 28.93 5.11
CA ILE A 574 -2.99 28.51 6.51
C ILE A 574 -4.32 28.98 7.12
N GLN A 575 -4.71 30.24 6.90
CA GLN A 575 -5.98 30.76 7.42
C GLN A 575 -7.19 30.01 6.85
N ALA A 576 -7.16 29.68 5.55
CA ALA A 576 -8.21 28.87 4.93
C ALA A 576 -8.29 27.46 5.56
N ALA A 577 -7.15 26.81 5.79
CA ALA A 577 -7.10 25.50 6.45
C ALA A 577 -7.57 25.57 7.92
N GLU A 578 -7.24 26.64 8.65
CA GLU A 578 -7.74 26.87 10.02
C GLU A 578 -9.26 27.06 10.06
N GLN A 579 -9.83 27.78 9.09
CA GLN A 579 -11.27 27.93 8.98
C GLN A 579 -11.94 26.58 8.71
N LEU A 580 -11.38 25.78 7.80
CA LEU A 580 -11.88 24.44 7.50
C LEU A 580 -11.82 23.51 8.72
N LYS A 581 -10.70 23.54 9.46
CA LYS A 581 -10.55 22.81 10.73
C LYS A 581 -11.64 23.18 11.73
N LYS A 582 -11.86 24.48 11.97
CA LYS A 582 -12.90 24.99 12.89
C LYS A 582 -14.30 24.53 12.46
N MET A 583 -14.59 24.58 11.16
CA MET A 583 -15.87 24.10 10.63
C MET A 583 -16.03 22.58 10.82
N ALA A 584 -14.98 21.80 10.58
CA ALA A 584 -14.99 20.35 10.78
C ALA A 584 -15.20 19.97 12.26
N GLU A 585 -14.45 20.60 13.17
CA GLU A 585 -14.57 20.40 14.62
C GLU A 585 -15.96 20.77 15.14
N ALA A 586 -16.52 21.90 14.69
CA ALA A 586 -17.86 22.35 15.07
C ALA A 586 -18.96 21.36 14.63
N ASN A 587 -18.73 20.61 13.56
CA ASN A 587 -19.65 19.58 13.05
C ASN A 587 -19.30 18.16 13.53
N GLY A 588 -18.30 18.00 14.39
CA GLY A 588 -17.87 16.70 14.90
C GLY A 588 -17.20 15.79 13.85
N ASN A 589 -16.73 16.34 12.72
CA ASN A 589 -16.01 15.58 11.70
C ASN A 589 -14.51 15.55 12.03
N THR A 590 -14.09 14.53 12.78
CA THR A 590 -12.69 14.38 13.22
C THR A 590 -11.74 14.12 12.06
N GLU A 591 -12.15 13.34 11.06
CA GLU A 591 -11.33 13.01 9.89
C GLU A 591 -10.96 14.28 9.10
N ALA A 592 -11.94 15.13 8.79
CA ALA A 592 -11.69 16.40 8.11
C ALA A 592 -10.84 17.38 8.94
N ALA A 593 -11.04 17.44 10.26
CA ALA A 593 -10.25 18.29 11.15
C ALA A 593 -8.77 17.84 11.20
N GLU A 594 -8.51 16.53 11.20
CA GLU A 594 -7.16 15.97 11.18
C GLU A 594 -6.42 16.24 9.88
N TYR A 595 -7.08 16.14 8.73
CA TYR A 595 -6.50 16.52 7.44
C TYR A 595 -6.19 18.03 7.40
N ALA A 596 -7.10 18.88 7.86
CA ALA A 596 -6.89 20.33 7.91
C ALA A 596 -5.72 20.71 8.84
N ASP A 597 -5.57 20.02 9.98
CA ASP A 597 -4.44 20.20 10.90
C ASP A 597 -3.09 19.82 10.25
N ARG A 598 -3.07 18.75 9.44
CA ARG A 598 -1.87 18.38 8.65
C ARG A 598 -1.56 19.37 7.56
N ALA A 599 -2.56 19.89 6.85
CA ALA A 599 -2.37 20.96 5.88
C ALA A 599 -1.66 22.17 6.51
N ILE A 600 -2.15 22.64 7.67
CA ILE A 600 -1.53 23.74 8.43
C ILE A 600 -0.07 23.42 8.76
N LYS A 601 0.22 22.21 9.26
CA LYS A 601 1.59 21.78 9.58
C LYS A 601 2.51 21.79 8.36
N TYR A 602 2.03 21.35 7.20
CA TYR A 602 2.85 21.31 5.99
C TYR A 602 3.11 22.72 5.44
N TYR A 603 2.12 23.61 5.44
CA TYR A 603 2.35 25.02 5.12
C TYR A 603 3.31 25.71 6.11
N GLN A 604 3.28 25.35 7.39
CA GLN A 604 4.25 25.87 8.38
C GLN A 604 5.68 25.35 8.11
N LEU A 605 5.83 24.09 7.68
CA LEU A 605 7.12 23.56 7.23
C LEU A 605 7.62 24.30 5.99
N GLU A 606 6.74 24.61 5.05
CA GLU A 606 7.05 25.43 3.87
C GLU A 606 7.58 26.81 4.29
N LEU A 607 6.85 27.56 5.11
CA LEU A 607 7.29 28.88 5.61
C LEU A 607 8.70 28.81 6.23
N LYS A 608 8.95 27.76 7.01
CA LYS A 608 10.26 27.53 7.62
C LYS A 608 11.35 27.31 6.56
N MET A 609 11.08 26.52 5.52
CA MET A 609 12.05 26.31 4.43
C MET A 609 12.31 27.60 3.65
N LEU A 610 11.26 28.41 3.40
CA LEU A 610 11.40 29.72 2.76
C LEU A 610 12.26 30.67 3.60
N ASP A 611 12.08 30.69 4.92
CA ASP A 611 12.96 31.45 5.83
C ASP A 611 14.40 30.97 5.74
N GLN A 612 14.64 29.66 5.79
CA GLN A 612 15.99 29.08 5.72
C GLN A 612 16.67 29.36 4.38
N ALA A 613 15.94 29.35 3.26
CA ALA A 613 16.46 29.71 1.94
C ALA A 613 17.00 31.16 1.89
N THR A 614 16.42 32.08 2.67
CA THR A 614 16.87 33.48 2.75
C THR A 614 17.97 33.76 3.79
N GLN A 615 18.36 32.74 4.57
CA GLN A 615 19.34 32.85 5.66
C GLN A 615 20.69 32.19 5.32
N THR A 616 20.79 31.52 4.18
CA THR A 616 22.00 30.83 3.72
C THR A 616 22.63 31.56 2.54
N GLU A 617 23.96 31.62 2.53
CA GLU A 617 24.76 32.11 1.38
C GLU A 617 25.15 30.97 0.41
N ASP A 618 24.96 29.71 0.84
CA ASP A 618 25.16 28.53 0.01
C ASP A 618 23.97 28.36 -0.96
N ALA A 619 24.26 28.54 -2.25
CA ALA A 619 23.28 28.45 -3.33
C ALA A 619 22.65 27.06 -3.45
N GLN A 620 23.41 25.98 -3.21
CA GLN A 620 22.88 24.62 -3.28
C GLN A 620 21.94 24.35 -2.10
N LEU A 621 22.31 24.82 -0.91
CA LEU A 621 21.47 24.66 0.27
C LEU A 621 20.17 25.49 0.16
N ALA A 622 20.24 26.72 -0.35
CA ALA A 622 19.06 27.51 -0.66
C ALA A 622 18.15 26.81 -1.69
N LEU A 623 18.73 26.22 -2.74
CA LEU A 623 17.97 25.48 -3.76
C LEU A 623 17.29 24.23 -3.18
N ASN A 624 17.98 23.51 -2.27
CA ASN A 624 17.39 22.37 -1.55
C ASN A 624 16.18 22.81 -0.71
N TYR A 625 16.30 23.91 0.05
CA TYR A 625 15.19 24.45 0.84
C TYR A 625 14.02 24.91 -0.03
N LEU A 626 14.28 25.56 -1.17
CA LEU A 626 13.22 25.95 -2.09
C LEU A 626 12.50 24.75 -2.70
N ASN A 627 13.24 23.69 -3.07
CA ASN A 627 12.62 22.47 -3.58
C ASN A 627 11.77 21.80 -2.48
N ALA A 628 12.30 21.70 -1.25
CA ALA A 628 11.56 21.19 -0.10
C ALA A 628 10.28 22.01 0.18
N ALA A 629 10.38 23.34 0.15
CA ALA A 629 9.24 24.26 0.30
C ALA A 629 8.14 23.95 -0.72
N LYS A 630 8.50 23.83 -2.01
CA LYS A 630 7.54 23.48 -3.07
C LYS A 630 6.84 22.14 -2.82
N LYS A 631 7.56 21.13 -2.30
CA LYS A 631 6.95 19.82 -2.00
C LYS A 631 6.04 19.88 -0.78
N TYR A 632 6.40 20.66 0.24
CA TYR A 632 5.53 20.90 1.39
C TYR A 632 4.28 21.69 1.01
N GLU A 633 4.37 22.59 0.03
CA GLU A 633 3.20 23.27 -0.54
C GLU A 633 2.23 22.26 -1.17
N TYR A 634 2.71 21.36 -2.04
CA TYR A 634 1.88 20.30 -2.62
C TYR A 634 1.25 19.42 -1.53
N ALA A 635 2.03 19.04 -0.51
CA ALA A 635 1.50 18.25 0.60
C ALA A 635 0.38 19.00 1.34
N GLY A 636 0.57 20.30 1.62
CA GLY A 636 -0.44 21.15 2.25
C GLY A 636 -1.70 21.30 1.41
N ASP A 637 -1.57 21.55 0.11
CA ASP A 637 -2.69 21.68 -0.82
C ASP A 637 -3.50 20.39 -0.92
N PHE A 638 -2.84 19.24 -0.97
CA PHE A 638 -3.51 17.93 -1.02
C PHE A 638 -4.25 17.63 0.29
N GLU A 639 -3.65 17.90 1.46
CA GLU A 639 -4.31 17.72 2.76
C GLU A 639 -5.49 18.68 2.94
N LYS A 640 -5.37 19.92 2.46
CA LYS A 640 -6.47 20.89 2.52
C LYS A 640 -7.66 20.40 1.68
N GLN A 641 -7.40 19.89 0.48
CA GLN A 641 -8.43 19.27 -0.36
C GLN A 641 -8.96 17.97 0.24
N ALA A 642 -8.13 17.17 0.93
CA ALA A 642 -8.56 15.98 1.64
C ALA A 642 -9.56 16.33 2.75
N ALA A 643 -9.26 17.37 3.52
CA ALA A 643 -10.14 17.89 4.55
C ALA A 643 -11.49 18.34 3.98
N ASP A 644 -11.49 19.06 2.86
CA ASP A 644 -12.72 19.54 2.22
C ASP A 644 -13.56 18.37 1.69
N LYS A 645 -12.94 17.39 1.03
CA LYS A 645 -13.63 16.18 0.55
C LYS A 645 -14.18 15.33 1.69
N ALA A 646 -13.41 15.12 2.75
CA ALA A 646 -13.87 14.40 3.95
C ALA A 646 -15.03 15.14 4.63
N TYR A 647 -14.97 16.47 4.70
CA TYR A 647 -16.04 17.31 5.24
C TYR A 647 -17.35 17.16 4.43
N LYS A 648 -17.23 17.06 3.10
CA LYS A 648 -18.36 16.87 2.17
C LYS A 648 -18.84 15.41 2.03
N GLY A 649 -18.19 14.47 2.72
CA GLY A 649 -18.61 13.06 2.80
C GLY A 649 -17.87 12.09 1.85
N ASP A 650 -16.78 12.52 1.19
CA ASP A 650 -15.95 11.65 0.35
C ASP A 650 -14.65 11.21 1.06
N SER A 651 -14.77 10.27 2.01
CA SER A 651 -13.62 9.73 2.76
C SER A 651 -12.62 8.99 1.86
N GLU A 652 -13.07 8.35 0.78
CA GLU A 652 -12.18 7.59 -0.11
C GLU A 652 -11.28 8.52 -0.95
N GLY A 653 -11.86 9.59 -1.51
CA GLY A 653 -11.08 10.62 -2.19
C GLY A 653 -10.15 11.38 -1.25
N ALA A 654 -10.56 11.57 0.02
CA ALA A 654 -9.72 12.19 1.04
C ALA A 654 -8.50 11.32 1.41
N LYS A 655 -8.68 10.01 1.59
CA LYS A 655 -7.58 9.06 1.86
C LYS A 655 -6.57 8.96 0.72
N ALA A 656 -7.05 9.00 -0.53
CA ALA A 656 -6.20 9.06 -1.70
C ALA A 656 -5.30 10.31 -1.68
N LEU A 657 -5.87 11.48 -1.34
CA LEU A 657 -5.14 12.74 -1.22
C LEU A 657 -4.12 12.73 -0.07
N ASP A 658 -4.52 12.29 1.13
CA ASP A 658 -3.64 12.18 2.30
C ASP A 658 -2.42 11.30 2.03
N SER A 659 -2.64 10.11 1.45
CA SER A 659 -1.53 9.24 1.10
C SER A 659 -0.59 9.88 0.07
N GLN A 660 -1.12 10.62 -0.91
CA GLN A 660 -0.30 11.34 -1.90
C GLN A 660 0.45 12.53 -1.26
N ALA A 661 -0.17 13.23 -0.31
CA ALA A 661 0.45 14.32 0.44
C ALA A 661 1.63 13.83 1.28
N GLN A 662 1.50 12.66 1.93
CA GLN A 662 2.58 12.04 2.68
C GLN A 662 3.80 11.70 1.80
N GLU A 663 3.57 11.29 0.55
CA GLU A 663 4.66 11.10 -0.43
C GLU A 663 5.35 12.42 -0.78
N TYR A 664 4.61 13.50 -0.97
CA TYR A 664 5.22 14.82 -1.22
C TYR A 664 5.99 15.34 -0.01
N LYS A 665 5.44 15.16 1.20
CA LYS A 665 6.15 15.49 2.43
C LYS A 665 7.46 14.73 2.53
N LYS A 666 7.45 13.42 2.28
CA LYS A 666 8.66 12.58 2.29
C LYS A 666 9.67 13.05 1.23
N ALA A 667 9.20 13.36 0.02
CA ALA A 667 10.05 13.90 -1.03
C ALA A 667 10.67 15.26 -0.63
N GLY A 668 9.95 16.11 0.10
CA GLY A 668 10.49 17.34 0.66
C GLY A 668 11.57 17.11 1.71
N ASP A 669 11.35 16.15 2.62
CA ASP A 669 12.30 15.81 3.68
C ASP A 669 13.67 15.34 3.15
N ASP A 670 13.70 14.68 1.98
CA ASP A 670 14.93 14.18 1.36
C ASP A 670 15.94 15.30 1.01
N TYR A 671 15.47 16.55 0.90
CA TYR A 671 16.28 17.74 0.63
C TYR A 671 16.67 18.52 1.88
N VAL A 672 16.02 18.25 3.02
CA VAL A 672 16.29 18.96 4.28
C VAL A 672 17.45 18.25 5.02
N PRO A 673 18.46 18.98 5.50
CA PRO A 673 19.52 18.38 6.32
C PRO A 673 18.93 17.71 7.56
N HIS A 674 19.13 16.40 7.69
CA HIS A 674 18.78 15.63 8.87
C HIS A 674 20.04 14.99 9.46
N PHE A 675 20.08 14.88 10.79
CA PHE A 675 21.14 14.16 11.49
C PHE A 675 20.67 12.72 11.73
N SER A 676 21.27 11.74 11.06
CA SER A 676 20.99 10.32 11.30
C SER A 676 21.76 9.84 12.55
N VAL A 677 21.03 9.41 13.59
CA VAL A 677 21.61 8.90 14.85
C VAL A 677 22.45 7.63 14.62
N GLY A 678 22.20 6.91 13.51
CA GLY A 678 22.97 5.72 13.11
C GLY A 678 24.45 6.01 12.85
N GLY A 679 24.79 7.15 12.23
CA GLY A 679 26.19 7.51 11.96
C GLY A 679 26.99 7.89 13.22
N LEU A 680 26.31 8.39 14.25
CA LEU A 680 26.93 8.70 15.55
C LEU A 680 27.26 7.41 16.32
N ALA A 681 26.39 6.40 16.27
CA ALA A 681 26.57 5.14 16.97
C ALA A 681 27.79 4.36 16.44
N ASP A 682 27.96 4.27 15.12
CA ASP A 682 29.09 3.55 14.50
C ASP A 682 30.44 4.26 14.71
N THR A 683 30.44 5.59 14.75
CA THR A 683 31.65 6.38 15.00
C THR A 683 32.07 6.32 16.48
N ILE A 684 31.11 6.23 17.42
CA ILE A 684 31.36 6.21 18.86
C ILE A 684 31.68 4.79 19.38
N LEU A 685 31.04 3.75 18.83
CA LEU A 685 31.28 2.36 19.25
C LEU A 685 32.62 1.80 18.73
N GLY A 686 33.24 2.44 17.73
CA GLY A 686 34.43 1.93 17.05
C GLY A 686 35.76 2.03 17.80
N ASN A 687 35.92 2.89 18.83
CA ASN A 687 37.25 3.07 19.44
C ASN A 687 37.23 3.60 20.88
N LEU A 688 36.96 2.76 21.88
CA LEU A 688 36.84 3.11 23.32
C LEU A 688 38.18 3.29 24.10
N LYS A 689 39.33 3.49 23.46
CA LYS A 689 40.65 3.54 24.14
C LYS A 689 41.47 4.83 23.98
N ASP A 690 40.92 5.89 23.38
CA ASP A 690 41.67 7.11 23.06
C ASP A 690 41.55 8.19 24.18
N PRO A 691 42.64 8.85 24.64
CA PRO A 691 42.58 9.98 25.59
C PRO A 691 41.61 11.13 25.21
N LYS A 692 41.13 11.18 23.96
CA LYS A 692 40.08 12.11 23.50
C LYS A 692 38.74 12.00 24.25
N TYR A 693 38.44 10.88 24.92
CA TYR A 693 37.20 10.78 25.72
C TYR A 693 37.23 11.62 27.00
N LEU A 694 38.40 11.95 27.54
CA LEU A 694 38.51 12.91 28.65
C LEU A 694 38.24 14.34 28.18
N ALA A 695 38.58 14.67 26.93
CA ALA A 695 38.22 15.95 26.33
C ALA A 695 36.70 16.04 26.09
N LEU A 696 36.05 14.94 25.67
CA LEU A 696 34.59 14.86 25.55
C LEU A 696 33.90 15.05 26.91
N LEU A 697 34.41 14.44 27.99
CA LEU A 697 33.92 14.68 29.34
C LEU A 697 34.06 16.15 29.71
N ALA A 698 35.22 16.76 29.46
CA ALA A 698 35.45 18.17 29.75
C ALA A 698 34.48 19.08 28.99
N VAL A 699 34.21 18.81 27.71
CA VAL A 699 33.23 19.56 26.90
C VAL A 699 31.80 19.38 27.42
N LEU A 700 31.40 18.16 27.79
CA LEU A 700 30.06 17.89 28.35
C LEU A 700 29.87 18.49 29.75
N LEU A 701 30.92 18.46 30.58
CA LEU A 701 30.91 19.06 31.92
C LEU A 701 30.88 20.59 31.85
N ILE A 702 31.74 21.19 31.01
CA ILE A 702 31.84 22.65 30.88
C ILE A 702 30.61 23.21 30.17
N GLY A 703 30.17 22.57 29.06
CA GLY A 703 28.95 22.94 28.36
C GLY A 703 27.70 22.77 29.22
N GLY A 704 27.59 21.65 29.94
CA GLY A 704 26.50 21.44 30.90
C GLY A 704 26.53 22.43 32.06
N TYR A 705 27.71 22.78 32.59
CA TYR A 705 27.85 23.76 33.66
C TYR A 705 27.44 25.18 33.22
N TYR A 706 27.84 25.59 32.02
CA TYR A 706 27.50 26.91 31.49
C TYR A 706 26.01 27.05 31.16
N LEU A 707 25.38 25.98 30.69
CA LEU A 707 23.97 26.00 30.27
C LEU A 707 22.98 25.79 31.44
N PHE A 708 23.33 24.95 32.43
CA PHE A 708 22.39 24.58 33.51
C PHE A 708 23.02 24.57 34.90
N GLY A 709 24.16 25.25 35.09
CA GLY A 709 24.88 25.30 36.37
C GLY A 709 25.35 23.92 36.85
N ARG A 710 25.46 23.75 38.16
CA ARG A 710 25.99 22.51 38.77
C ARG A 710 25.22 21.23 38.38
N MET A 711 23.92 21.33 38.12
CA MET A 711 23.11 20.20 37.68
C MET A 711 23.43 19.77 36.24
N GLY A 712 23.66 20.72 35.33
CA GLY A 712 24.03 20.39 33.95
C GLY A 712 25.40 19.72 33.84
N ALA A 713 26.35 20.10 34.70
CA ALA A 713 27.62 19.40 34.80
C ALA A 713 27.42 17.93 35.25
N MET A 714 26.52 17.68 36.21
CA MET A 714 26.23 16.31 36.66
C MET A 714 25.53 15.46 35.59
N VAL A 715 24.63 16.07 34.80
CA VAL A 715 23.99 15.39 33.67
C VAL A 715 25.01 15.09 32.56
N GLY A 716 25.89 16.04 32.24
CA GLY A 716 27.00 15.84 31.31
C GLY A 716 27.94 14.71 31.76
N ALA A 717 28.21 14.63 33.07
CA ALA A 717 28.96 13.53 33.67
C ALA A 717 28.21 12.19 33.53
N ALA A 718 26.92 12.16 33.84
CA ALA A 718 26.09 10.97 33.79
C ALA A 718 25.97 10.41 32.36
N ILE A 719 25.80 11.28 31.36
CA ILE A 719 25.78 10.90 29.94
C ILE A 719 27.13 10.31 29.53
N TRP A 720 28.23 10.95 29.93
CA TRP A 720 29.57 10.43 29.65
C TRP A 720 29.82 9.06 30.31
N PHE A 721 29.44 8.90 31.58
CA PHE A 721 29.57 7.62 32.29
C PHE A 721 28.71 6.51 31.69
N ALA A 722 27.49 6.84 31.24
CA ALA A 722 26.61 5.92 30.55
C ALA A 722 27.21 5.43 29.23
N LEU A 723 27.87 6.33 28.49
CA LEU A 723 28.49 6.06 27.20
C LEU A 723 29.83 5.31 27.31
N VAL A 724 30.63 5.59 28.33
CA VAL A 724 32.00 5.05 28.44
C VAL A 724 32.08 3.77 29.28
N ILE A 725 31.25 3.64 30.33
CA ILE A 725 31.36 2.54 31.30
C ILE A 725 30.13 1.60 31.25
N GLY A 726 29.07 2.01 30.54
CA GLY A 726 27.85 1.25 30.36
C GLY A 726 26.83 1.40 31.48
N ILE A 727 25.56 1.19 31.12
CA ILE A 727 24.36 1.39 31.96
C ILE A 727 24.41 0.74 33.36
N PRO A 728 25.04 -0.43 33.59
CA PRO A 728 25.10 -1.03 34.92
C PRO A 728 25.87 -0.19 35.95
N ALA A 729 26.92 0.52 35.53
CA ALA A 729 27.70 1.39 36.41
C ALA A 729 26.96 2.70 36.74
N LEU A 730 26.18 3.22 35.79
CA LEU A 730 25.33 4.39 35.99
C LEU A 730 24.25 4.13 37.06
N LYS A 731 23.65 2.93 37.04
CA LYS A 731 22.68 2.51 38.07
C LYS A 731 23.30 2.45 39.46
N ALA A 732 24.55 1.99 39.58
CA ALA A 732 25.27 1.95 40.85
C ALA A 732 25.61 3.36 41.39
N LEU A 733 25.98 4.29 40.50
CA LEU A 733 26.27 5.68 40.87
C LEU A 733 25.00 6.43 41.31
N VAL A 734 23.89 6.26 40.60
CA VAL A 734 22.59 6.86 40.96
C VAL A 734 22.08 6.29 42.29
N ALA A 735 22.23 4.97 42.51
CA ALA A 735 21.89 4.34 43.79
C ALA A 735 22.76 4.85 44.94
N TRP A 736 24.04 5.12 44.71
CA TRP A 736 24.94 5.67 45.72
C TRP A 736 24.61 7.14 46.06
N LEU A 737 24.36 7.98 45.05
CA LEU A 737 24.00 9.39 45.23
C LEU A 737 22.65 9.56 45.94
N GLY A 738 21.67 8.70 45.65
CA GLY A 738 20.36 8.70 46.31
C GLY A 738 20.39 8.32 47.80
N THR A 739 21.53 7.88 48.34
CA THR A 739 21.71 7.61 49.79
C THR A 739 22.45 8.72 50.54
N LYS A 740 22.90 9.76 49.83
CA LYS A 740 23.76 10.85 50.35
C LYS A 740 23.14 12.24 50.18
N LEU A 741 21.99 12.34 49.54
CA LEU A 741 21.05 13.47 49.56
C LEU A 741 19.88 13.08 50.47
#